data_AF-A0A078HGZ1-F1
#
_entry.id   AF-A0A078HGZ1-F1
#
_cell.length_a   1.000
_cell.length_b   1.000
_cell.length_c   1.000
_cell.angle_alpha   90.00
_cell.angle_beta   90.00
_cell.angle_gamma   90.00
#
_symmetry.space_group_name_H-M   'P 1'
#
loop_
_entity.id
_entity.type
_entity.pdbx_description
1 polymer ?
#
loop_
_entity_poly.entity_id
_entity_poly.type
_entity_poly.pdbx_seq_one_letter_code
_entity_poly.pdbx_strand_id
1 'polypeptide(L)'
;MVVAMLQEDNGTSSVASSPLQVFSTMSLTRPALLSSPSSPFKDLKPEERGLYLIHLLLTCANHVASGSLQNANAALEQLSLLSSPDGDTMQRVAAYFTEALANRILKSWPGLYKALNATQRKTNNVSEEVHVRRLFFDMFPILKVSYLLTNRAILEAMEGEKMVHVIDLDASEPAQWLALIQDFNSRPEGPPHLRITGVHHHKEVLDQMAHILTEEAEKLDIPFQFNPVVSSLESLNIDQLGVKTGEALAVSSVLQLHNFLASDEDILRKNGYSLSGDSASSLPLPNSGRISRFLNAMWSLSPKIMVVTEQDSDHNGSTLMERLLESLYTYAALFDCLEAKVPRTCQDRSKVEKMFFGEEIKNIIACEGSERRERHEKLEKWSQRIDLAGFGNVPLSYFAMLQGRRLLQGYGFDGYMIKEESGCAVICWQDRPLYSMVLGLCFVCLDVSFSESYFSKTAFYLKQKIFLNIKPSHFLLNSFVFLVLSIDAKIKFSGSLKVFRILGLTFWPSMVVAMLQEDNGTSSVASSPLQVFSTMSLTRPALLSSPSSPFKDLKPEERGLYLIHLLLTCANHVASGSLQNANAALEQLSLLSSPDGDTMQRVAAYFTEALANRILKSWPGLYKALNATQRKTNNVSEEVHVRRLFFDMFPILKVSYLLTNRAILEAMEGEKMVHVIDLDASEPAQWLALIQDFNSRPEGPPHLRITGVHHHKEVLDQMAHILTEEAEKLDIPFQFNPVVSSLESLNIDQLGVKTGEALAVSSVLQLHNFLASDEDILRKNGYSLSGDSASSLPLPNSGRISRFLNAMWSLSPKIMVVTEQDSDHNGSTLMERLLESLYTYAALFDCLEAKVPRTCQDRSKVEKMFFGEEIKNIIACEGSERRERHEKLEKWSQRIDLAGFGNVPLSYFAMLQGRRLLQGYGFDGYMIKEESGCAVICWQDRPLYSVSAWRCRK
;
A
#
# COMPACT_ATOMS: atom_id res chain seq x y z
N MET A 1 31.94 0.15 3.27
CA MET A 1 32.33 0.62 4.61
C MET A 1 31.40 0.11 5.69
N VAL A 2 30.07 0.23 5.56
CA VAL A 2 29.08 -0.34 6.51
C VAL A 2 29.16 -1.87 6.59
N VAL A 3 29.24 -2.57 5.45
CA VAL A 3 29.46 -4.03 5.41
C VAL A 3 30.79 -4.43 6.05
N ALA A 4 31.87 -3.67 5.81
CA ALA A 4 33.19 -3.92 6.39
C ALA A 4 33.23 -3.65 7.90
N MET A 5 32.56 -2.59 8.38
CA MET A 5 32.46 -2.25 9.81
C MET A 5 31.65 -3.26 10.62
N LEU A 6 30.80 -4.04 9.95
CA LEU A 6 30.01 -5.09 10.59
C LEU A 6 30.60 -6.51 10.39
N GLN A 7 31.68 -6.65 9.59
CA GLN A 7 32.36 -7.92 9.25
C GLN A 7 33.68 -8.15 9.99
N GLU A 8 34.22 -7.18 10.73
CA GLU A 8 35.42 -7.35 11.56
C GLU A 8 35.14 -8.25 12.78
N ASP A 9 34.99 -9.56 12.60
CA ASP A 9 35.22 -10.57 13.67
C ASP A 9 35.22 -12.05 13.19
N ASN A 10 35.72 -12.35 11.99
CA ASN A 10 35.91 -13.74 11.52
C ASN A 10 37.38 -14.13 11.27
N GLY A 11 38.27 -13.69 12.16
CA GLY A 11 39.69 -14.08 12.18
C GLY A 11 40.05 -14.82 13.47
N THR A 12 40.41 -16.11 13.33
CA THR A 12 40.79 -17.05 14.40
C THR A 12 41.70 -16.49 15.51
N SER A 13 41.20 -16.37 16.75
CA SER A 13 41.87 -16.85 17.97
C SER A 13 40.91 -16.78 19.18
N SER A 14 41.07 -17.73 20.10
CA SER A 14 40.23 -17.99 21.26
C SER A 14 40.16 -16.82 22.27
N VAL A 15 38.96 -16.32 22.57
CA VAL A 15 38.32 -16.14 23.90
C VAL A 15 36.98 -15.44 23.65
N ALA A 16 35.93 -15.90 24.34
CA ALA A 16 34.55 -15.47 24.17
C ALA A 16 34.34 -13.97 24.44
N SER A 17 33.72 -13.28 23.47
CA SER A 17 32.91 -12.07 23.69
C SER A 17 31.90 -11.91 22.56
N SER A 18 30.61 -12.05 22.88
CA SER A 18 29.47 -11.84 21.96
C SER A 18 29.45 -10.42 21.36
N PRO A 19 28.81 -10.18 20.19
CA PRO A 19 28.63 -8.84 19.60
C PRO A 19 28.06 -7.79 20.56
N LEU A 20 27.32 -8.22 21.59
CA LEU A 20 26.80 -7.37 22.66
C LEU A 20 27.87 -6.71 23.54
N GLN A 21 29.09 -7.26 23.64
CA GLN A 21 30.15 -6.70 24.49
C GLN A 21 30.91 -5.55 23.82
N VAL A 22 31.03 -5.53 22.48
CA VAL A 22 31.65 -4.42 21.74
C VAL A 22 30.75 -3.17 21.75
N PHE A 23 29.43 -3.35 21.74
CA PHE A 23 28.49 -2.22 21.90
C PHE A 23 28.31 -1.76 23.34
N SER A 24 28.61 -2.60 24.35
CA SER A 24 28.55 -2.21 25.77
C SER A 24 29.71 -1.29 26.19
N THR A 25 30.80 -1.20 25.42
CA THR A 25 31.96 -0.34 25.72
C THR A 25 31.90 1.02 25.01
N MET A 26 31.01 1.20 24.03
CA MET A 26 30.64 2.52 23.53
C MET A 26 29.66 3.18 24.49
N SER A 27 30.20 3.81 25.54
CA SER A 27 29.49 4.84 26.28
C SER A 27 29.28 6.05 25.36
N LEU A 28 28.31 5.96 24.45
CA LEU A 28 27.70 7.12 23.82
C LEU A 28 26.85 7.79 24.89
N THR A 29 27.55 8.50 25.78
CA THR A 29 26.95 9.44 26.72
C THR A 29 26.00 10.34 25.94
N ARG A 30 24.76 10.42 26.45
CA ARG A 30 23.75 11.42 26.11
C ARG A 30 24.46 12.75 25.80
N PRO A 31 24.45 13.28 24.57
CA PRO A 31 25.08 14.56 24.32
C PRO A 31 24.40 15.59 25.21
N ALA A 32 25.17 16.15 26.14
CA ALA A 32 24.76 17.33 26.89
C ALA A 32 24.72 18.51 25.90
N LEU A 33 23.62 18.62 25.15
CA LEU A 33 23.36 19.72 24.22
C LEU A 33 21.95 20.25 24.48
N LEU A 34 21.78 20.83 25.67
CA LEU A 34 20.65 21.71 26.01
C LEU A 34 21.12 23.16 25.98
N SER A 35 21.44 23.68 24.79
CA SER A 35 21.60 25.14 24.58
C SER A 35 21.70 25.52 23.09
N SER A 36 20.71 25.16 22.26
CA SER A 36 20.54 25.75 20.91
C SER A 36 19.17 25.37 20.32
N PRO A 37 18.45 26.28 19.61
CA PRO A 37 17.19 25.95 18.92
C PRO A 37 17.38 25.20 17.58
N SER A 38 18.62 24.93 17.13
CA SER A 38 18.88 24.10 15.95
C SER A 38 18.90 22.61 16.32
N SER A 39 18.22 21.76 15.55
CA SER A 39 18.16 20.32 15.84
C SER A 39 19.57 19.71 15.88
N PRO A 40 20.01 19.11 17.00
CA PRO A 40 21.41 18.65 17.20
C PRO A 40 21.84 17.50 16.27
N PHE A 41 20.94 17.02 15.40
CA PHE A 41 21.14 15.89 14.52
C PHE A 41 21.43 16.27 13.06
N LYS A 42 21.29 17.55 12.68
CA LYS A 42 21.59 18.01 11.31
C LYS A 42 23.09 18.05 11.00
N ASP A 43 23.92 18.11 12.04
CA ASP A 43 25.37 18.28 11.94
C ASP A 43 26.16 16.96 12.09
N LEU A 44 25.46 15.81 12.22
CA LEU A 44 26.10 14.49 12.26
C LEU A 44 26.72 14.15 10.91
N LYS A 45 27.96 13.64 10.94
CA LYS A 45 28.58 13.07 9.75
C LYS A 45 27.79 11.85 9.28
N PRO A 46 27.72 11.56 7.97
CA PRO A 46 26.97 10.43 7.44
C PRO A 46 27.31 9.09 8.12
N GLU A 47 28.57 8.86 8.47
CA GLU A 47 29.02 7.59 9.06
C GLU A 47 28.60 7.44 10.52
N GLU A 48 28.73 8.51 11.30
CA GLU A 48 28.24 8.58 12.68
C GLU A 48 26.72 8.41 12.74
N ARG A 49 26.00 9.07 11.81
CA ARG A 49 24.56 8.90 11.65
C ARG A 49 24.21 7.45 11.31
N GLY A 50 24.98 6.81 10.41
CA GLY A 50 24.74 5.43 10.01
C GLY A 50 24.83 4.45 11.19
N LEU A 51 25.91 4.54 11.98
CA LEU A 51 26.08 3.72 13.19
C LEU A 51 24.99 3.99 14.23
N TYR A 52 24.60 5.26 14.38
CA TYR A 52 23.54 5.62 15.33
C TYR A 52 22.17 5.09 14.90
N LEU A 53 21.85 5.08 13.60
CA LEU A 53 20.63 4.47 13.06
C LEU A 53 20.58 2.97 13.37
N ILE A 54 21.69 2.24 13.18
CA ILE A 54 21.76 0.80 13.52
C ILE A 54 21.48 0.59 15.00
N HIS A 55 22.14 1.34 15.88
CA HIS A 55 21.92 1.26 17.33
C HIS A 55 20.45 1.53 17.70
N LEU A 56 19.83 2.55 17.09
CA LEU A 56 18.42 2.87 17.33
C LEU A 56 17.47 1.76 16.88
N LEU A 57 17.73 1.12 15.73
CA LEU A 57 16.92 -0.01 15.24
C LEU A 57 16.97 -1.19 16.22
N LEU A 58 18.16 -1.57 16.69
CA LEU A 58 18.35 -2.66 17.66
C LEU A 58 17.70 -2.32 19.01
N THR A 59 17.88 -1.09 19.49
CA THR A 59 17.27 -0.61 20.73
C THR A 59 15.73 -0.63 20.63
N CYS A 60 15.18 -0.13 19.52
CA CYS A 60 13.76 -0.15 19.26
C CYS A 60 13.22 -1.59 19.26
N ALA A 61 13.88 -2.51 18.54
CA ALA A 61 13.45 -3.90 18.48
C ALA A 61 13.48 -4.60 19.83
N ASN A 62 14.46 -4.31 20.69
CA ASN A 62 14.47 -4.78 22.08
C ASN A 62 13.28 -4.25 22.89
N HIS A 63 12.93 -2.97 22.74
CA HIS A 63 11.74 -2.41 23.38
C HIS A 63 10.44 -3.04 22.86
N VAL A 64 10.36 -3.33 21.55
CA VAL A 64 9.21 -4.04 20.95
C VAL A 64 9.11 -5.47 21.49
N ALA A 65 10.22 -6.22 21.53
CA ALA A 65 10.23 -7.59 22.03
C ALA A 65 9.88 -7.68 23.53
N SER A 66 10.31 -6.70 24.33
CA SER A 66 9.99 -6.62 25.76
C SER A 66 8.60 -6.01 26.07
N GLY A 67 7.86 -5.54 25.05
CA GLY A 67 6.54 -4.93 25.22
C GLY A 67 6.56 -3.50 25.79
N SER A 68 7.73 -2.87 25.86
CA SER A 68 7.92 -1.52 26.39
C SER A 68 7.57 -0.44 25.35
N LEU A 69 6.28 -0.22 25.15
CA LEU A 69 5.78 0.61 24.04
C LEU A 69 6.20 2.09 24.11
N GLN A 70 6.31 2.68 25.30
CA GLN A 70 6.73 4.08 25.47
C GLN A 70 8.18 4.29 24.97
N ASN A 71 9.08 3.38 25.33
CA ASN A 71 10.47 3.43 24.90
C ASN A 71 10.61 3.12 23.40
N ALA A 72 9.83 2.16 22.88
CA ALA A 72 9.78 1.89 21.45
C ALA A 72 9.31 3.13 20.67
N ASN A 73 8.25 3.80 21.14
CA ASN A 73 7.77 5.05 20.54
C ASN A 73 8.85 6.15 20.54
N ALA A 74 9.59 6.32 21.64
CA ALA A 74 10.67 7.31 21.71
C ALA A 74 11.83 6.99 20.73
N ALA A 75 12.18 5.70 20.57
CA ALA A 75 13.17 5.26 19.60
C ALA A 75 12.69 5.48 18.15
N LEU A 76 11.44 5.13 17.84
CA LEU A 76 10.81 5.36 16.54
C LEU A 76 10.75 6.85 16.16
N GLU A 77 10.54 7.73 17.14
CA GLU A 77 10.56 9.18 16.90
C GLU A 77 11.94 9.66 16.47
N GLN A 78 13.01 9.20 17.13
CA GLN A 78 14.39 9.52 16.76
C GLN A 78 14.77 8.92 15.40
N LEU A 79 14.37 7.68 15.15
CA LEU A 79 14.56 7.02 13.85
C LEU A 79 13.89 7.83 12.73
N SER A 80 12.63 8.23 12.90
CA SER A 80 11.88 8.99 11.89
C SER A 80 12.47 10.36 11.58
N LEU A 81 13.25 10.94 12.51
CA LEU A 81 13.96 12.21 12.29
C LEU A 81 15.24 12.04 11.46
N LEU A 82 15.87 10.87 11.54
CA LEU A 82 17.18 10.59 10.94
C LEU A 82 17.10 9.78 9.65
N SER A 83 16.10 8.90 9.54
CA SER A 83 15.84 8.07 8.37
C SER A 83 15.18 8.88 7.26
N SER A 84 15.47 8.52 6.01
CA SER A 84 14.84 9.12 4.84
C SER A 84 14.87 8.14 3.68
N PRO A 85 13.73 7.91 2.97
CA PRO A 85 13.67 7.02 1.81
C PRO A 85 14.39 7.58 0.58
N ASP A 86 14.84 8.83 0.63
CA ASP A 86 15.58 9.50 -0.45
C ASP A 86 17.03 9.86 -0.01
N GLY A 87 17.43 9.43 1.20
CA GLY A 87 18.74 9.70 1.80
C GLY A 87 19.87 8.80 1.31
N ASP A 88 20.96 8.72 2.09
CA ASP A 88 21.99 7.71 1.87
C ASP A 88 21.49 6.27 2.14
N THR A 89 22.32 5.26 1.83
CA THR A 89 21.96 3.85 2.04
C THR A 89 21.40 3.57 3.43
N MET A 90 22.07 4.00 4.49
CA MET A 90 21.65 3.65 5.84
C MET A 90 20.38 4.42 6.24
N GLN A 91 20.21 5.66 5.78
CA GLN A 91 18.95 6.39 5.97
C GLN A 91 17.76 5.68 5.31
N ARG A 92 17.94 5.14 4.10
CA ARG A 92 16.89 4.44 3.35
C ARG A 92 16.55 3.11 3.97
N VAL A 93 17.56 2.28 4.26
CA VAL A 93 17.37 1.00 4.99
C VAL A 93 16.68 1.26 6.33
N ALA A 94 17.16 2.23 7.11
CA ALA A 94 16.53 2.55 8.39
C ALA A 94 15.07 3.00 8.24
N ALA A 95 14.70 3.70 7.15
CA ALA A 95 13.31 4.10 6.92
C ALA A 95 12.38 2.88 6.79
N TYR A 96 12.76 1.89 5.96
CA TYR A 96 11.97 0.66 5.77
C TYR A 96 11.90 -0.20 7.03
N PHE A 97 13.02 -0.37 7.76
CA PHE A 97 13.02 -1.11 9.03
C PHE A 97 12.24 -0.39 10.14
N THR A 98 12.27 0.95 10.15
CA THR A 98 11.49 1.77 11.09
C THR A 98 9.99 1.60 10.86
N GLU A 99 9.55 1.64 9.60
CA GLU A 99 8.16 1.35 9.25
C GLU A 99 7.77 -0.10 9.61
N ALA A 100 8.65 -1.06 9.37
CA ALA A 100 8.39 -2.47 9.69
C ALA A 100 8.25 -2.72 11.20
N LEU A 101 9.13 -2.15 12.03
CA LEU A 101 9.02 -2.21 13.49
C LEU A 101 7.74 -1.52 13.99
N ALA A 102 7.38 -0.39 13.40
CA ALA A 102 6.14 0.31 13.71
C ALA A 102 4.90 -0.53 13.36
N ASN A 103 4.86 -1.16 12.19
CA ASN A 103 3.80 -2.09 11.81
C ASN A 103 3.71 -3.29 12.77
N ARG A 104 4.85 -3.81 13.26
CA ARG A 104 4.87 -4.87 14.27
C ARG A 104 4.16 -4.45 15.56
N ILE A 105 4.48 -3.25 16.06
CA ILE A 105 3.81 -2.69 17.24
C ILE A 105 2.31 -2.54 16.96
N LEU A 106 1.95 -2.01 15.79
CA LEU A 106 0.56 -1.77 15.43
C LEU A 106 -0.27 -3.06 15.38
N LYS A 107 0.30 -4.18 14.92
CA LYS A 107 -0.35 -5.50 14.93
C LYS A 107 -0.66 -6.04 16.33
N SER A 108 -0.04 -5.50 17.39
CA SER A 108 -0.43 -5.81 18.78
C SER A 108 -1.80 -5.24 19.15
N TRP A 109 -2.35 -4.34 18.33
CA TRP A 109 -3.69 -3.76 18.44
C TRP A 109 -4.50 -4.08 17.16
N PRO A 110 -5.09 -5.28 17.05
CA PRO A 110 -5.71 -5.75 15.82
C PRO A 110 -6.83 -4.85 15.30
N GLY A 111 -7.63 -4.24 16.20
CA GLY A 111 -8.68 -3.32 15.83
C GLY A 111 -8.12 -2.02 15.25
N LEU A 112 -7.07 -1.47 15.87
CA LEU A 112 -6.39 -0.29 15.34
C LEU A 112 -5.73 -0.57 13.97
N TYR A 113 -5.04 -1.71 13.85
CA TYR A 113 -4.43 -2.14 12.59
C TYR A 113 -5.46 -2.33 11.47
N LYS A 114 -6.59 -3.00 11.73
CA LYS A 114 -7.66 -3.17 10.74
C LYS A 114 -8.30 -1.85 10.37
N ALA A 115 -8.56 -0.98 11.36
CA ALA A 115 -9.22 0.30 11.14
C ALA A 115 -8.39 1.28 10.29
N LEU A 116 -7.07 1.32 10.48
CA LEU A 116 -6.17 2.14 9.64
C LEU A 116 -6.15 1.68 8.18
N ASN A 117 -6.52 0.42 7.92
CA ASN A 117 -6.58 -0.15 6.58
C ASN A 117 -8.04 -0.30 6.08
N ALA A 118 -9.03 0.28 6.77
CA ALA A 118 -10.46 0.08 6.46
C ALA A 118 -10.87 0.66 5.09
N THR A 119 -10.22 1.73 4.63
CA THR A 119 -10.49 2.34 3.30
C THR A 119 -9.45 1.97 2.25
N GLN A 120 -8.49 1.10 2.60
CA GLN A 120 -7.57 0.53 1.62
C GLN A 120 -8.33 -0.53 0.82
N ARG A 121 -8.60 -0.22 -0.45
CA ARG A 121 -9.08 -1.22 -1.38
C ARG A 121 -7.96 -2.21 -1.66
N LYS A 122 -8.30 -3.48 -1.76
CA LYS A 122 -7.44 -4.48 -2.41
C LYS A 122 -7.41 -4.17 -3.90
N THR A 123 -6.61 -3.18 -4.29
CA THR A 123 -6.32 -2.92 -5.70
C THR A 123 -5.39 -4.04 -6.17
N ASN A 124 -5.91 -4.96 -6.98
CA ASN A 124 -5.08 -5.90 -7.73
C ASN A 124 -4.33 -5.10 -8.81
N ASN A 125 -3.26 -4.39 -8.43
CA ASN A 125 -2.45 -3.63 -9.38
C ASN A 125 -1.40 -4.55 -10.02
N VAL A 126 -1.87 -5.57 -10.73
CA VAL A 126 -1.04 -6.57 -11.40
C VAL A 126 0.00 -5.90 -12.29
N SER A 127 -0.35 -4.79 -12.95
CA SER A 127 0.58 -4.02 -13.78
C SER A 127 1.77 -3.45 -13.00
N GLU A 128 1.56 -2.93 -11.79
CA GLU A 128 2.66 -2.43 -10.98
C GLU A 128 3.54 -3.56 -10.44
N GLU A 129 2.94 -4.67 -10.00
CA GLU A 129 3.70 -5.84 -9.53
C GLU A 129 4.61 -6.41 -10.63
N VAL A 130 4.05 -6.59 -11.84
CA VAL A 130 4.82 -7.03 -13.02
C VAL A 130 5.92 -6.02 -13.36
N HIS A 131 5.62 -4.72 -13.32
CA HIS A 131 6.59 -3.67 -13.60
C HIS A 131 7.75 -3.67 -12.59
N VAL A 132 7.48 -3.81 -11.28
CA VAL A 132 8.52 -3.87 -10.24
C VAL A 132 9.40 -5.10 -10.40
N ARG A 133 8.82 -6.27 -10.72
CA ARG A 133 9.60 -7.49 -11.02
C ARG A 133 10.51 -7.28 -12.23
N ARG A 134 10.00 -6.61 -13.27
CA ARG A 134 10.80 -6.28 -14.45
C ARG A 134 11.97 -5.35 -14.12
N LEU A 135 11.72 -4.32 -13.31
CA LEU A 135 12.77 -3.43 -12.81
C LEU A 135 13.82 -4.20 -12.01
N PHE A 136 13.41 -5.14 -11.15
CA PHE A 136 14.36 -6.00 -10.43
C PHE A 136 15.22 -6.83 -11.39
N PHE A 137 14.60 -7.45 -12.41
CA PHE A 137 15.33 -8.18 -13.46
C PHE A 137 16.32 -7.29 -14.23
N ASP A 138 15.94 -6.05 -14.57
CA ASP A 138 16.77 -5.15 -15.37
C ASP A 138 17.92 -4.53 -14.55
N MET A 139 17.67 -4.20 -13.28
CA MET A 139 18.62 -3.51 -12.40
C MET A 139 19.60 -4.45 -11.68
N PHE A 140 19.22 -5.72 -11.47
CA PHE A 140 20.02 -6.72 -10.75
C PHE A 140 20.39 -7.91 -11.64
N PRO A 141 21.61 -8.46 -11.52
CA PRO A 141 22.00 -9.63 -12.30
C PRO A 141 21.43 -10.96 -11.75
N ILE A 142 20.74 -10.93 -10.61
CA ILE A 142 20.35 -12.14 -9.85
C ILE A 142 19.51 -13.09 -10.71
N LEU A 143 18.40 -12.61 -11.27
CA LEU A 143 17.54 -13.41 -12.13
C LEU A 143 18.23 -13.77 -13.46
N LYS A 144 19.04 -12.87 -14.03
CA LYS A 144 19.79 -13.14 -15.27
C LYS A 144 20.76 -14.32 -15.11
N VAL A 145 21.51 -14.34 -14.01
CA VAL A 145 22.41 -15.45 -13.67
C VAL A 145 21.63 -16.71 -13.35
N SER A 146 20.57 -16.62 -12.55
CA SER A 146 19.72 -17.77 -12.21
C SER A 146 19.12 -18.43 -13.45
N TYR A 147 18.55 -17.66 -14.37
CA TYR A 147 17.94 -18.17 -15.60
C TYR A 147 18.98 -18.83 -16.51
N LEU A 148 20.14 -18.20 -16.70
CA LEU A 148 21.24 -18.76 -17.47
C LEU A 148 21.68 -20.13 -16.91
N LEU A 149 21.94 -20.20 -15.61
CA LEU A 149 22.40 -21.43 -14.97
C LEU A 149 21.30 -22.50 -14.97
N THR A 150 20.04 -22.12 -14.76
CA THR A 150 18.88 -23.03 -14.77
C THR A 150 18.71 -23.64 -16.14
N ASN A 151 18.65 -22.81 -17.18
CA ASN A 151 18.50 -23.27 -18.55
C ASN A 151 19.66 -24.17 -18.96
N ARG A 152 20.90 -23.83 -18.53
CA ARG A 152 22.06 -24.67 -18.83
C ARG A 152 21.97 -26.04 -18.17
N ALA A 153 21.55 -26.10 -16.91
CA ALA A 153 21.33 -27.36 -16.20
C ALA A 153 20.20 -28.19 -16.84
N ILE A 154 19.12 -27.55 -17.27
CA ILE A 154 18.02 -28.20 -17.99
C ILE A 154 18.52 -28.76 -19.33
N LEU A 155 19.24 -27.98 -20.14
CA LEU A 155 19.78 -28.43 -21.43
C LEU A 155 20.66 -29.67 -21.28
N GLU A 156 21.55 -29.67 -20.29
CA GLU A 156 22.45 -30.80 -19.99
C GLU A 156 21.65 -32.04 -19.52
N ALA A 157 20.60 -31.87 -18.71
CA ALA A 157 19.75 -32.97 -18.27
C ALA A 157 18.83 -33.53 -19.39
N MET A 158 18.51 -32.71 -20.38
CA MET A 158 17.65 -33.05 -21.51
C MET A 158 18.44 -33.50 -22.76
N GLU A 159 19.72 -33.82 -22.60
CA GLU A 159 20.49 -34.46 -23.66
C GLU A 159 19.84 -35.80 -24.09
N GLY A 160 19.76 -36.04 -25.39
CA GLY A 160 19.08 -37.14 -26.06
C GLY A 160 17.55 -37.07 -26.13
N GLU A 161 16.91 -36.15 -25.40
CA GLU A 161 15.45 -36.17 -25.23
C GLU A 161 14.70 -35.54 -26.40
N LYS A 162 13.62 -36.20 -26.84
CA LYS A 162 12.77 -35.74 -27.95
C LYS A 162 11.49 -35.03 -27.49
N MET A 163 11.07 -35.28 -26.26
CA MET A 163 9.87 -34.71 -25.64
C MET A 163 10.28 -34.13 -24.28
N VAL A 164 10.27 -32.81 -24.16
CA VAL A 164 10.68 -32.12 -22.93
C VAL A 164 9.48 -31.40 -22.34
N HIS A 165 9.23 -31.58 -21.05
CA HIS A 165 8.24 -30.84 -20.28
C HIS A 165 8.94 -30.06 -19.17
N VAL A 166 8.74 -28.75 -19.14
CA VAL A 166 9.22 -27.86 -18.08
C VAL A 166 8.02 -27.37 -17.26
N ILE A 167 8.14 -27.43 -15.94
CA ILE A 167 7.20 -26.82 -14.99
C ILE A 167 7.87 -25.60 -14.36
N ASP A 168 7.23 -24.45 -14.50
CA ASP A 168 7.61 -23.19 -13.87
C ASP A 168 6.61 -22.85 -12.75
N LEU A 169 7.11 -22.81 -11.51
CA LEU A 169 6.30 -22.62 -10.31
C LEU A 169 5.93 -21.15 -10.01
N ASP A 170 6.52 -20.18 -10.72
CA ASP A 170 6.13 -18.76 -10.67
C ASP A 170 6.36 -18.11 -12.03
N ALA A 171 5.50 -18.49 -12.98
CA ALA A 171 5.61 -18.12 -14.38
C ALA A 171 5.22 -16.64 -14.61
N SER A 172 6.16 -15.76 -14.31
CA SER A 172 5.97 -14.30 -14.35
C SER A 172 6.91 -13.55 -15.30
N GLU A 173 8.05 -14.13 -15.70
CA GLU A 173 9.03 -13.49 -16.58
C GLU A 173 9.36 -14.38 -17.80
N PRO A 174 8.92 -14.04 -19.02
CA PRO A 174 9.12 -14.87 -20.20
C PRO A 174 10.59 -14.96 -20.65
N ALA A 175 11.45 -14.02 -20.24
CA ALA A 175 12.85 -13.98 -20.67
C ALA A 175 13.63 -15.27 -20.33
N GLN A 176 13.29 -15.96 -19.24
CA GLN A 176 13.90 -17.24 -18.89
C GLN A 176 13.71 -18.26 -20.02
N TRP A 177 12.46 -18.45 -20.46
CA TRP A 177 12.13 -19.52 -21.39
C TRP A 177 12.38 -19.15 -22.84
N LEU A 178 12.36 -17.87 -23.20
CA LEU A 178 12.82 -17.41 -24.51
C LEU A 178 14.26 -17.83 -24.79
N ALA A 179 15.16 -17.67 -23.81
CA ALA A 179 16.54 -18.12 -23.93
C ALA A 179 16.63 -19.65 -24.07
N LEU A 180 15.82 -20.41 -23.32
CA LEU A 180 15.81 -21.86 -23.40
C LEU A 180 15.32 -22.36 -24.78
N ILE A 181 14.29 -21.73 -25.35
CA ILE A 181 13.78 -22.03 -26.70
C ILE A 181 14.90 -21.84 -27.74
N GLN A 182 15.63 -20.72 -27.66
CA GLN A 182 16.75 -20.42 -28.56
C GLN A 182 17.90 -21.43 -28.40
N ASP A 183 18.22 -21.82 -27.16
CA ASP A 183 19.27 -22.80 -26.87
C ASP A 183 18.89 -24.20 -27.36
N PHE A 184 17.62 -24.62 -27.23
CA PHE A 184 17.14 -25.89 -27.77
C PHE A 184 17.20 -25.93 -29.29
N ASN A 185 16.87 -24.82 -29.97
CA ASN A 185 17.01 -24.74 -31.43
C ASN A 185 18.47 -24.87 -31.89
N SER A 186 19.40 -24.37 -31.08
CA SER A 186 20.83 -24.38 -31.38
C SER A 186 21.51 -25.72 -31.09
N ARG A 187 20.75 -26.70 -30.59
CA ARG A 187 21.28 -28.02 -30.21
C ARG A 187 21.64 -28.84 -31.47
N PRO A 188 22.76 -29.60 -31.48
CA PRO A 188 23.17 -30.38 -32.65
C PRO A 188 22.16 -31.43 -33.11
N GLU A 189 21.31 -31.92 -32.22
CA GLU A 189 20.26 -32.92 -32.49
C GLU A 189 18.96 -32.29 -33.04
N GLY A 190 18.88 -30.96 -33.09
CA GLY A 190 17.65 -30.21 -33.34
C GLY A 190 16.80 -30.02 -32.08
N PRO A 191 15.75 -29.17 -32.17
CA PRO A 191 14.88 -28.89 -31.04
C PRO A 191 13.97 -30.10 -30.70
N PRO A 192 13.70 -30.37 -29.40
CA PRO A 192 12.69 -31.33 -29.00
C PRO A 192 11.28 -30.74 -29.17
N HIS A 193 10.25 -31.58 -29.02
CA HIS A 193 8.93 -31.07 -28.71
C HIS A 193 8.93 -30.52 -27.28
N LEU A 194 8.77 -29.21 -27.13
CA LEU A 194 8.86 -28.50 -25.86
C LEU A 194 7.47 -28.19 -25.32
N ARG A 195 7.20 -28.61 -24.09
CA ARG A 195 6.01 -28.23 -23.33
C ARG A 195 6.40 -27.43 -22.11
N ILE A 196 5.77 -26.28 -21.88
CA ILE A 196 5.97 -25.48 -20.67
C ILE A 196 4.64 -25.38 -19.93
N THR A 197 4.63 -25.69 -18.64
CA THR A 197 3.50 -25.45 -17.75
C THR A 197 3.85 -24.32 -16.80
N GLY A 198 3.18 -23.18 -16.95
CA GLY A 198 3.38 -22.01 -16.10
C GLY A 198 2.32 -21.92 -15.02
N VAL A 199 2.75 -21.82 -13.75
CA VAL A 199 1.87 -21.61 -12.60
C VAL A 199 1.96 -20.15 -12.17
N HIS A 200 0.81 -19.47 -12.09
CA HIS A 200 0.73 -18.11 -11.54
C HIS A 200 -0.70 -17.84 -11.04
N HIS A 201 -0.87 -16.90 -10.11
CA HIS A 201 -2.17 -16.58 -9.52
C HIS A 201 -2.99 -15.60 -10.38
N HIS A 202 -2.33 -14.84 -11.26
CA HIS A 202 -2.96 -13.96 -12.24
C HIS A 202 -2.97 -14.58 -13.63
N LYS A 203 -4.16 -14.67 -14.22
CA LYS A 203 -4.36 -15.21 -15.58
C LYS A 203 -3.74 -14.30 -16.63
N GLU A 204 -3.82 -12.98 -16.44
CA GLU A 204 -3.33 -11.98 -17.39
C GLU A 204 -1.82 -12.14 -17.65
N VAL A 205 -1.05 -12.47 -16.60
CA VAL A 205 0.39 -12.74 -16.70
C VAL A 205 0.67 -14.00 -17.53
N LEU A 206 -0.09 -15.07 -17.29
CA LEU A 206 0.04 -16.33 -18.03
C LEU A 206 -0.36 -16.18 -19.49
N ASP A 207 -1.41 -15.41 -19.79
CA ASP A 207 -1.88 -15.16 -21.15
C ASP A 207 -0.80 -14.38 -21.95
N GLN A 208 -0.18 -13.37 -21.33
CA GLN A 208 0.95 -12.63 -21.93
C GLN A 208 2.16 -13.52 -22.19
N MET A 209 2.51 -14.35 -21.21
CA MET A 209 3.63 -15.27 -21.32
C MET A 209 3.40 -16.33 -22.39
N ALA A 210 2.19 -16.90 -22.46
CA ALA A 210 1.80 -17.85 -23.51
C ALA A 210 1.97 -17.23 -24.90
N HIS A 211 1.47 -16.01 -25.08
CA HIS A 211 1.55 -15.30 -26.36
C HIS A 211 3.01 -15.10 -26.82
N ILE A 212 3.86 -14.56 -25.94
CA ILE A 212 5.27 -14.28 -26.23
C ILE A 212 6.05 -15.56 -26.56
N LEU A 213 5.86 -16.62 -25.77
CA LEU A 213 6.60 -17.87 -25.95
C LEU A 213 6.15 -18.64 -27.20
N THR A 214 4.84 -18.66 -27.48
CA THR A 214 4.31 -19.27 -28.71
C THR A 214 4.82 -18.54 -29.95
N GLU A 215 4.82 -17.21 -29.94
CA GLU A 215 5.31 -16.42 -31.08
C GLU A 215 6.79 -16.70 -31.38
N GLU A 216 7.64 -16.78 -30.35
CA GLU A 216 9.07 -17.10 -30.53
C GLU A 216 9.29 -18.54 -31.01
N ALA A 217 8.54 -19.50 -30.46
CA ALA A 217 8.63 -20.89 -30.89
C ALA A 217 8.20 -21.08 -32.35
N GLU A 218 7.15 -20.39 -32.80
CA GLU A 218 6.70 -20.38 -34.19
C GLU A 218 7.76 -19.79 -35.13
N LYS A 219 8.42 -18.70 -34.73
CA LYS A 219 9.52 -18.09 -35.52
C LYS A 219 10.71 -19.03 -35.71
N LEU A 220 10.97 -19.90 -34.72
CA LEU A 220 12.10 -20.82 -34.72
C LEU A 220 11.72 -22.23 -35.21
N ASP A 221 10.48 -22.45 -35.62
CA ASP A 221 9.92 -23.74 -36.07
C ASP A 221 10.09 -24.87 -35.01
N ILE A 222 9.89 -24.52 -33.73
CA ILE A 222 9.95 -25.46 -32.61
C ILE A 222 8.55 -25.99 -32.31
N PRO A 223 8.33 -27.32 -32.25
CA PRO A 223 7.07 -27.87 -31.76
C PRO A 223 6.87 -27.51 -30.29
N PHE A 224 5.93 -26.60 -30.01
CA PHE A 224 5.77 -25.99 -28.70
C PHE A 224 4.32 -26.05 -28.17
N GLN A 225 4.18 -26.30 -26.86
CA GLN A 225 2.90 -26.23 -26.16
C GLN A 225 3.06 -25.48 -24.82
N PHE A 226 2.27 -24.43 -24.62
CA PHE A 226 2.13 -23.79 -23.30
C PHE A 226 0.85 -24.25 -22.59
N ASN A 227 0.95 -24.57 -21.30
CA ASN A 227 -0.17 -24.98 -20.45
C ASN A 227 -0.28 -24.06 -19.22
N PRO A 228 -1.21 -23.09 -19.19
CA PRO A 228 -1.36 -22.18 -18.06
C PRO A 228 -2.13 -22.84 -16.91
N VAL A 229 -1.61 -22.71 -15.69
CA VAL A 229 -2.29 -23.15 -14.45
C VAL A 229 -2.50 -21.94 -13.54
N VAL A 230 -3.75 -21.46 -13.49
CA VAL A 230 -4.15 -20.34 -12.63
C VAL A 230 -4.39 -20.85 -11.20
N SER A 231 -3.36 -20.79 -10.35
CA SER A 231 -3.44 -21.20 -8.95
C SER A 231 -2.41 -20.44 -8.11
N SER A 232 -2.72 -20.25 -6.83
CA SER A 232 -1.66 -19.97 -5.86
C SER A 232 -0.85 -21.25 -5.61
N LEU A 233 0.42 -21.10 -5.28
CA LEU A 233 1.30 -22.25 -5.07
C LEU A 233 0.87 -23.09 -3.85
N GLU A 234 0.22 -22.46 -2.85
CA GLU A 234 -0.37 -23.14 -1.69
C GLU A 234 -1.58 -24.03 -2.02
N SER A 235 -2.33 -23.68 -3.08
CA SER A 235 -3.53 -24.39 -3.53
C SER A 235 -3.31 -25.28 -4.75
N LEU A 236 -2.06 -25.36 -5.23
CA LEU A 236 -1.72 -26.11 -6.44
C LEU A 236 -1.97 -27.60 -6.25
N ASN A 237 -2.80 -28.18 -7.12
CA ASN A 237 -2.91 -29.63 -7.23
C ASN A 237 -1.96 -30.11 -8.34
N ILE A 238 -1.10 -31.08 -8.03
CA ILE A 238 -0.12 -31.68 -8.94
C ILE A 238 -0.78 -32.23 -10.21
N ASP A 239 -2.00 -32.75 -10.11
CA ASP A 239 -2.73 -33.28 -11.27
C ASP A 239 -2.97 -32.20 -12.34
N GLN A 240 -3.06 -30.93 -11.95
CA GLN A 240 -3.25 -29.79 -12.86
C GLN A 240 -2.01 -29.52 -13.71
N LEU A 241 -0.83 -30.00 -13.28
CA LEU A 241 0.42 -29.84 -14.03
C LEU A 241 0.42 -30.69 -15.31
N GLY A 242 -0.47 -31.70 -15.37
CA GLY A 242 -0.77 -32.45 -16.58
C GLY A 242 0.45 -33.16 -17.17
N VAL A 243 1.34 -33.70 -16.34
CA VAL A 243 2.54 -34.46 -16.78
C VAL A 243 2.09 -35.69 -17.57
N LYS A 244 2.64 -35.89 -18.79
CA LYS A 244 2.30 -37.03 -19.66
C LYS A 244 3.39 -38.09 -19.56
N THR A 245 3.00 -39.35 -19.66
CA THR A 245 3.96 -40.48 -19.68
C THR A 245 4.84 -40.42 -20.93
N GLY A 246 6.16 -40.53 -20.75
CA GLY A 246 7.14 -40.53 -21.84
C GLY A 246 7.75 -39.17 -22.16
N GLU A 247 7.42 -38.11 -21.42
CA GLU A 247 8.10 -36.81 -21.50
C GLU A 247 9.21 -36.72 -20.44
N ALA A 248 10.35 -36.11 -20.80
CA ALA A 248 11.42 -35.80 -19.87
C ALA A 248 11.09 -34.50 -19.11
N LEU A 249 10.95 -34.59 -17.79
CA LEU A 249 10.42 -33.51 -16.95
C LEU A 249 11.52 -32.71 -16.26
N ALA A 250 11.46 -31.38 -16.35
CA ALA A 250 12.22 -30.44 -15.52
C ALA A 250 11.28 -29.59 -14.66
N VAL A 251 11.69 -29.29 -13.42
CA VAL A 251 10.96 -28.38 -12.52
C VAL A 251 11.87 -27.21 -12.17
N SER A 252 11.37 -25.98 -12.35
CA SER A 252 12.07 -24.74 -12.00
C SER A 252 11.31 -24.02 -10.88
N SER A 253 12.01 -23.73 -9.79
CA SER A 253 11.52 -23.00 -8.63
C SER A 253 12.40 -21.78 -8.37
N VAL A 254 11.92 -20.59 -8.69
CA VAL A 254 12.67 -19.33 -8.49
C VAL A 254 12.01 -18.51 -7.39
N LEU A 255 12.64 -18.45 -6.20
CA LEU A 255 12.20 -17.69 -5.02
C LEU A 255 10.78 -18.08 -4.54
N GLN A 256 10.49 -19.39 -4.47
CA GLN A 256 9.15 -19.88 -4.15
C GLN A 256 9.08 -20.87 -2.99
N LEU A 257 10.15 -21.63 -2.72
CA LEU A 257 10.11 -22.72 -1.74
C LEU A 257 10.02 -22.19 -0.31
N HIS A 258 10.64 -21.05 0.01
CA HIS A 258 10.59 -20.46 1.35
C HIS A 258 9.15 -20.15 1.81
N ASN A 259 8.22 -19.87 0.88
CA ASN A 259 6.81 -19.60 1.18
C ASN A 259 6.12 -20.77 1.88
N PHE A 260 6.56 -22.01 1.66
CA PHE A 260 5.98 -23.19 2.30
C PHE A 260 6.42 -23.38 3.76
N LEU A 261 7.45 -22.67 4.23
CA LEU A 261 7.92 -22.75 5.61
C LEU A 261 6.94 -22.09 6.61
N ALA A 262 6.02 -21.25 6.12
CA ALA A 262 5.13 -20.44 6.97
C ALA A 262 4.15 -21.23 7.85
N SER A 263 3.78 -22.45 7.46
CA SER A 263 2.73 -23.23 8.13
C SER A 263 3.23 -24.35 9.04
N ASP A 264 4.54 -24.63 9.03
CA ASP A 264 5.11 -25.75 9.76
C ASP A 264 5.25 -25.45 11.26
N GLU A 265 5.42 -24.18 11.64
CA GLU A 265 5.42 -23.74 13.04
C GLU A 265 4.04 -23.78 13.70
N ASP A 266 2.96 -23.51 12.95
CA ASP A 266 1.58 -23.55 13.51
C ASP A 266 1.16 -24.99 13.86
N ILE A 267 1.67 -25.99 13.12
CA ILE A 267 1.47 -27.40 13.42
C ILE A 267 2.26 -27.79 14.68
N LEU A 268 3.50 -27.32 14.82
CA LEU A 268 4.34 -27.58 16.01
C LEU A 268 3.78 -26.92 17.28
N ARG A 269 3.25 -25.69 17.18
CA ARG A 269 2.58 -24.99 18.28
C ARG A 269 1.25 -25.64 18.67
N LYS A 270 0.43 -26.08 17.69
CA LYS A 270 -0.84 -26.80 17.97
C LYS A 270 -0.62 -28.18 18.60
N ASN A 271 0.51 -28.82 18.33
CA ASN A 271 0.86 -30.13 18.90
C ASN A 271 1.54 -30.07 20.29
N GLY A 272 1.60 -28.89 20.93
CA GLY A 272 1.98 -28.77 22.34
C GLY A 272 3.48 -28.79 22.65
N TYR A 273 4.35 -28.63 21.65
CA TYR A 273 5.79 -28.49 21.91
C TYR A 273 6.13 -27.04 22.30
N SER A 274 6.35 -26.79 23.60
CA SER A 274 6.90 -25.54 24.10
C SER A 274 8.42 -25.53 23.96
N LEU A 275 8.96 -24.63 23.13
CA LEU A 275 10.40 -24.37 23.08
C LEU A 275 10.80 -23.47 24.24
N SER A 276 11.28 -24.08 25.33
CA SER A 276 12.04 -23.40 26.38
C SER A 276 13.46 -23.96 26.43
N GLY A 277 14.46 -23.11 26.18
CA GLY A 277 15.86 -23.32 26.58
C GLY A 277 16.82 -23.89 25.52
N ASP A 278 17.72 -23.02 25.05
CA ASP A 278 19.16 -23.20 24.72
C ASP A 278 19.68 -24.47 24.01
N SER A 279 18.82 -25.24 23.34
CA SER A 279 19.24 -26.45 22.59
C SER A 279 18.45 -26.65 21.29
N ALA A 280 18.14 -25.55 20.59
CA ALA A 280 17.39 -25.58 19.33
C ALA A 280 18.27 -25.86 18.08
N SER A 281 19.60 -25.95 18.22
CA SER A 281 20.52 -26.14 17.08
C SER A 281 20.67 -27.60 16.62
N SER A 282 19.99 -28.57 17.25
CA SER A 282 20.17 -30.00 16.96
C SER A 282 18.89 -30.85 17.02
N LEU A 283 17.70 -30.27 16.81
CA LEU A 283 16.47 -31.05 16.64
C LEU A 283 16.32 -31.52 15.18
N PRO A 284 15.91 -32.78 14.93
CA PRO A 284 15.69 -33.28 13.58
C PRO A 284 14.57 -32.48 12.90
N LEU A 285 14.85 -31.98 11.69
CA LEU A 285 13.87 -31.34 10.81
C LEU A 285 12.64 -32.25 10.69
N PRO A 286 11.42 -31.78 11.02
CA PRO A 286 10.24 -32.64 10.96
C PRO A 286 9.94 -33.02 9.51
N ASN A 287 10.05 -34.32 9.19
CA ASN A 287 9.72 -34.94 7.89
C ASN A 287 8.22 -34.82 7.46
N SER A 288 7.40 -34.01 8.15
CA SER A 288 5.94 -33.93 7.95
C SER A 288 5.41 -32.52 7.60
N GLY A 289 6.31 -31.55 7.36
CA GLY A 289 5.94 -30.18 7.00
C GLY A 289 5.31 -30.02 5.61
N ARG A 290 4.63 -28.89 5.36
CA ARG A 290 4.11 -28.47 4.04
C ARG A 290 5.19 -28.53 2.98
N ILE A 291 6.40 -28.04 3.28
CA ILE A 291 7.53 -28.08 2.33
C ILE A 291 7.93 -29.52 2.01
N SER A 292 8.01 -30.42 2.99
CA SER A 292 8.34 -31.84 2.77
C SER A 292 7.27 -32.52 1.90
N ARG A 293 5.98 -32.24 2.15
CA ARG A 293 4.89 -32.74 1.31
C ARG A 293 4.98 -32.22 -0.12
N PHE A 294 5.31 -30.94 -0.30
CA PHE A 294 5.49 -30.34 -1.62
C PHE A 294 6.70 -30.93 -2.37
N LEU A 295 7.84 -31.09 -1.70
CA LEU A 295 9.03 -31.70 -2.30
C LEU A 295 8.79 -33.18 -2.66
N ASN A 296 8.13 -33.95 -1.78
CA ASN A 296 7.75 -35.34 -2.08
C ASN A 296 6.76 -35.43 -3.25
N ALA A 297 5.84 -34.48 -3.33
CA ALA A 297 4.92 -34.32 -4.45
C ALA A 297 5.68 -34.08 -5.77
N MET A 298 6.62 -33.15 -5.79
CA MET A 298 7.48 -32.90 -6.96
C MET A 298 8.36 -34.11 -7.28
N TRP A 299 8.88 -34.80 -6.27
CA TRP A 299 9.65 -36.03 -6.44
C TRP A 299 8.83 -37.15 -7.08
N SER A 300 7.55 -37.27 -6.72
CA SER A 300 6.63 -38.28 -7.27
C SER A 300 6.37 -38.13 -8.77
N LEU A 301 6.58 -36.92 -9.32
CA LEU A 301 6.54 -36.67 -10.76
C LEU A 301 7.76 -37.23 -11.51
N SER A 302 8.78 -37.71 -10.77
CA SER A 302 10.04 -38.23 -11.30
C SER A 302 10.76 -37.26 -12.27
N PRO A 303 10.99 -35.99 -11.88
CA PRO A 303 11.68 -35.05 -12.75
C PRO A 303 13.13 -35.49 -12.98
N LYS A 304 13.60 -35.36 -14.22
CA LYS A 304 15.02 -35.51 -14.54
C LYS A 304 15.87 -34.49 -13.80
N ILE A 305 15.38 -33.25 -13.66
CA ILE A 305 16.08 -32.22 -12.90
C ILE A 305 15.08 -31.29 -12.23
N MET A 306 15.34 -30.95 -10.98
CA MET A 306 14.69 -29.88 -10.25
C MET A 306 15.73 -28.81 -9.96
N VAL A 307 15.46 -27.58 -10.39
CA VAL A 307 16.34 -26.44 -10.21
C VAL A 307 15.68 -25.46 -9.26
N VAL A 308 16.41 -25.07 -8.22
CA VAL A 308 15.93 -24.21 -7.15
C VAL A 308 16.84 -23.00 -7.05
N THR A 309 16.27 -21.80 -7.16
CA THR A 309 16.95 -20.54 -6.81
C THR A 309 16.26 -19.97 -5.58
N GLU A 310 17.02 -19.71 -4.51
CA GLU A 310 16.51 -19.19 -3.25
C GLU A 310 17.41 -18.08 -2.69
N GLN A 311 16.84 -17.20 -1.86
CA GLN A 311 17.64 -16.24 -1.10
C GLN A 311 18.55 -16.98 -0.12
N ASP A 312 19.83 -16.61 -0.05
CA ASP A 312 20.84 -17.25 0.79
C ASP A 312 21.15 -16.40 2.02
N SER A 313 20.20 -16.35 2.94
CA SER A 313 20.29 -15.60 4.20
C SER A 313 19.36 -16.22 5.25
N ASP A 314 19.73 -16.17 6.53
CA ASP A 314 18.93 -16.79 7.61
C ASP A 314 17.92 -15.78 8.19
N HIS A 315 16.89 -15.45 7.40
CA HIS A 315 15.80 -14.58 7.85
C HIS A 315 14.70 -15.35 8.61
N ASN A 316 14.83 -16.67 8.75
CA ASN A 316 13.89 -17.52 9.48
C ASN A 316 14.26 -17.72 10.97
N GLY A 317 15.05 -16.80 11.55
CA GLY A 317 15.37 -16.80 12.98
C GLY A 317 14.13 -16.82 13.88
N SER A 318 14.27 -17.44 15.05
CA SER A 318 13.18 -17.67 16.00
C SER A 318 12.75 -16.38 16.70
N THR A 319 13.71 -15.51 17.00
CA THR A 319 13.46 -14.22 17.67
C THR A 319 13.46 -13.05 16.70
N LEU A 320 12.78 -11.96 17.07
CA LEU A 320 12.80 -10.71 16.31
C LEU A 320 14.24 -10.19 16.10
N MET A 321 15.10 -10.33 17.12
CA MET A 321 16.46 -9.80 17.09
C MET A 321 17.35 -10.56 16.11
N GLU A 322 17.27 -11.90 16.11
CA GLU A 322 17.98 -12.75 15.14
C GLU A 322 17.64 -12.35 13.70
N ARG A 323 16.34 -12.23 13.42
CA ARG A 323 15.86 -11.85 12.09
C ARG A 323 16.26 -10.42 11.71
N LEU A 324 16.13 -9.48 12.65
CA LEU A 324 16.48 -8.08 12.42
C LEU A 324 17.96 -7.92 12.07
N LEU A 325 18.85 -8.56 12.82
CA LEU A 325 20.28 -8.49 12.55
C LEU A 325 20.57 -9.02 11.15
N GLU A 326 20.26 -10.29 10.87
CA GLU A 326 20.61 -10.88 9.56
C GLU A 326 19.97 -10.15 8.37
N SER A 327 18.71 -9.73 8.49
CA SER A 327 18.06 -8.97 7.42
C SER A 327 18.69 -7.59 7.22
N LEU A 328 19.11 -6.89 8.29
CA LEU A 328 19.84 -5.62 8.13
C LEU A 328 21.12 -5.79 7.32
N TYR A 329 21.89 -6.85 7.55
CA TYR A 329 23.09 -7.14 6.77
C TYR A 329 22.77 -7.39 5.30
N THR A 330 21.77 -8.23 5.02
CA THR A 330 21.42 -8.62 3.64
C THR A 330 20.85 -7.44 2.86
N TYR A 331 19.89 -6.70 3.41
CA TYR A 331 19.30 -5.55 2.71
C TYR A 331 20.24 -4.35 2.64
N ALA A 332 21.16 -4.15 3.60
CA ALA A 332 22.20 -3.14 3.44
C ALA A 332 23.06 -3.40 2.20
N ALA A 333 23.44 -4.66 1.93
CA ALA A 333 24.17 -5.03 0.72
C ALA A 333 23.35 -4.78 -0.56
N LEU A 334 22.06 -5.16 -0.58
CA LEU A 334 21.17 -4.90 -1.73
C LEU A 334 20.97 -3.40 -2.00
N PHE A 335 20.84 -2.59 -0.95
CA PHE A 335 20.71 -1.14 -1.06
C PHE A 335 22.01 -0.48 -1.51
N ASP A 336 23.17 -1.02 -1.11
CA ASP A 336 24.49 -0.58 -1.56
C ASP A 336 24.71 -0.90 -3.05
N CYS A 337 24.15 -2.01 -3.56
CA CYS A 337 24.17 -2.32 -5.00
C CYS A 337 23.52 -1.19 -5.81
N LEU A 338 22.36 -0.71 -5.35
CA LEU A 338 21.64 0.40 -5.99
C LEU A 338 22.38 1.73 -5.82
N GLU A 339 22.93 1.98 -4.63
CA GLU A 339 23.70 3.20 -4.35
C GLU A 339 24.90 3.37 -5.28
N ALA A 340 25.59 2.27 -5.59
CA ALA A 340 26.77 2.29 -6.45
C ALA A 340 26.45 2.59 -7.93
N LYS A 341 25.20 2.40 -8.38
CA LYS A 341 24.87 2.27 -9.82
C LYS A 341 23.75 3.15 -10.30
N VAL A 342 22.81 3.50 -9.43
CA VAL A 342 21.56 4.16 -9.82
C VAL A 342 21.40 5.47 -9.07
N PRO A 343 21.10 6.60 -9.71
CA PRO A 343 20.92 7.88 -9.02
C PRO A 343 19.83 7.80 -7.94
N ARG A 344 20.02 8.49 -6.81
CA ARG A 344 19.04 8.53 -5.71
C ARG A 344 17.69 9.11 -6.12
N THR A 345 17.66 9.99 -7.11
CA THR A 345 16.46 10.62 -7.67
C THR A 345 15.68 9.71 -8.63
N CYS A 346 16.20 8.54 -8.97
CA CYS A 346 15.56 7.61 -9.89
C CYS A 346 14.28 7.03 -9.27
N GLN A 347 13.15 7.17 -9.97
CA GLN A 347 11.86 6.64 -9.54
C GLN A 347 11.81 5.11 -9.59
N ASP A 348 12.49 4.48 -10.55
CA ASP A 348 12.49 3.01 -10.68
C ASP A 348 13.23 2.35 -9.52
N ARG A 349 14.38 2.91 -9.12
CA ARG A 349 15.09 2.55 -7.87
C ARG A 349 14.17 2.65 -6.67
N SER A 350 13.49 3.79 -6.57
CA SER A 350 12.54 4.12 -5.52
C SER A 350 11.35 3.16 -5.44
N LYS A 351 10.90 2.59 -6.57
CA LYS A 351 9.87 1.56 -6.66
C LYS A 351 10.40 0.20 -6.19
N VAL A 352 11.56 -0.25 -6.68
CA VAL A 352 12.15 -1.54 -6.25
C VAL A 352 12.42 -1.54 -4.74
N GLU A 353 13.01 -0.48 -4.21
CA GLU A 353 13.30 -0.38 -2.77
C GLU A 353 12.04 -0.45 -1.90
N LYS A 354 10.92 0.13 -2.35
CA LYS A 354 9.68 0.19 -1.58
C LYS A 354 8.81 -1.04 -1.78
N MET A 355 8.51 -1.38 -3.03
CA MET A 355 7.52 -2.38 -3.41
C MET A 355 8.09 -3.80 -3.47
N PHE A 356 9.42 -3.94 -3.49
CA PHE A 356 10.09 -5.24 -3.42
C PHE A 356 10.79 -5.39 -2.06
N PHE A 357 11.91 -4.70 -1.82
CA PHE A 357 12.68 -4.87 -0.57
C PHE A 357 11.91 -4.41 0.67
N GLY A 358 11.20 -3.30 0.60
CA GLY A 358 10.42 -2.77 1.72
C GLY A 358 9.32 -3.72 2.18
N GLU A 359 8.60 -4.35 1.24
CA GLU A 359 7.58 -5.35 1.55
C GLU A 359 8.18 -6.65 2.11
N GLU A 360 9.33 -7.11 1.59
CA GLU A 360 10.02 -8.26 2.19
C GLU A 360 10.49 -7.96 3.62
N ILE A 361 11.16 -6.82 3.85
CA ILE A 361 11.59 -6.36 5.19
C ILE A 361 10.39 -6.29 6.14
N LYS A 362 9.28 -5.71 5.69
CA LYS A 362 8.04 -5.61 6.45
C LYS A 362 7.47 -6.98 6.79
N ASN A 363 7.49 -7.94 5.86
CA ASN A 363 7.03 -9.29 6.14
C ASN A 363 7.92 -10.01 7.16
N ILE A 364 9.25 -9.92 7.03
CA ILE A 364 10.24 -10.55 7.94
C ILE A 364 10.10 -10.03 9.38
N ILE A 365 9.92 -8.71 9.52
CA ILE A 365 9.98 -8.01 10.81
C ILE A 365 8.60 -7.87 11.45
N ALA A 366 7.57 -7.49 10.69
CA ALA A 366 6.24 -7.17 11.22
C ALA A 366 5.31 -8.39 11.34
N CYS A 367 5.45 -9.41 10.51
CA CYS A 367 4.57 -10.58 10.51
C CYS A 367 5.09 -11.70 11.42
N GLU A 368 4.17 -12.59 11.81
CA GLU A 368 4.45 -13.83 12.56
C GLU A 368 3.53 -14.95 12.08
N GLY A 369 3.84 -16.21 12.42
CA GLY A 369 3.02 -17.37 12.06
C GLY A 369 2.82 -17.50 10.54
N SER A 370 1.62 -17.91 10.13
CA SER A 370 1.28 -18.09 8.71
C SER A 370 1.27 -16.81 7.87
N GLU A 371 1.20 -15.62 8.50
CA GLU A 371 1.27 -14.34 7.77
C GLU A 371 2.69 -14.00 7.31
N ARG A 372 3.71 -14.55 7.99
CA ARG A 372 5.12 -14.39 7.63
C ARG A 372 5.50 -15.41 6.58
N ARG A 373 5.62 -14.97 5.33
CA ARG A 373 5.95 -15.77 4.14
C ARG A 373 7.44 -15.74 3.82
N GLU A 374 8.08 -14.59 4.00
CA GLU A 374 9.51 -14.37 3.77
C GLU A 374 10.34 -15.05 4.87
N ARG A 375 10.69 -16.31 4.61
CA ARG A 375 11.36 -17.22 5.56
C ARG A 375 12.64 -17.78 4.96
N HIS A 376 13.49 -16.88 4.48
CA HIS A 376 14.74 -17.25 3.85
C HIS A 376 15.63 -18.05 4.81
N GLU A 377 16.23 -19.10 4.26
CA GLU A 377 17.16 -20.01 4.93
C GLU A 377 18.41 -20.14 4.06
N LYS A 378 19.56 -20.41 4.69
CA LYS A 378 20.81 -20.61 3.96
C LYS A 378 20.80 -21.87 3.11
N LEU A 379 21.67 -21.89 2.09
CA LEU A 379 21.92 -23.01 1.19
C LEU A 379 22.03 -24.37 1.89
N GLU A 380 22.73 -24.43 3.03
CA GLU A 380 22.93 -25.67 3.79
C GLU A 380 21.60 -26.30 4.24
N LYS A 381 20.66 -25.50 4.76
CA LYS A 381 19.35 -25.98 5.21
C LYS A 381 18.52 -26.46 4.01
N TRP A 382 18.55 -25.72 2.89
CA TRP A 382 17.87 -26.12 1.67
C TRP A 382 18.40 -27.44 1.10
N SER A 383 19.72 -27.59 1.05
CA SER A 383 20.38 -28.82 0.60
C SER A 383 19.93 -30.03 1.42
N GLN A 384 19.89 -29.91 2.75
CA GLN A 384 19.40 -30.98 3.63
C GLN A 384 17.92 -31.31 3.40
N ARG A 385 17.05 -30.30 3.25
CA ARG A 385 15.60 -30.52 3.03
C ARG A 385 15.33 -31.22 1.69
N ILE A 386 16.05 -30.84 0.65
CA ILE A 386 15.93 -31.41 -0.70
C ILE A 386 16.45 -32.84 -0.72
N ASP A 387 17.60 -33.10 -0.07
CA ASP A 387 18.18 -34.44 0.08
C ASP A 387 17.25 -35.39 0.86
N LEU A 388 16.66 -34.92 1.96
CA LEU A 388 15.67 -35.69 2.75
C LEU A 388 14.40 -36.05 1.97
N ALA A 389 14.04 -35.28 0.94
CA ALA A 389 12.93 -35.59 0.04
C ALA A 389 13.31 -36.61 -1.05
N GLY A 390 14.57 -37.04 -1.11
CA GLY A 390 15.05 -38.06 -2.04
C GLY A 390 15.69 -37.53 -3.33
N PHE A 391 15.99 -36.23 -3.40
CA PHE A 391 16.72 -35.63 -4.52
C PHE A 391 18.23 -35.65 -4.28
N GLY A 392 19.01 -36.14 -5.25
CA GLY A 392 20.47 -36.06 -5.22
C GLY A 392 21.00 -34.74 -5.75
N ASN A 393 22.00 -34.16 -5.10
CA ASN A 393 22.62 -32.92 -5.60
C ASN A 393 23.34 -33.14 -6.95
N VAL A 394 23.13 -32.22 -7.90
CA VAL A 394 23.82 -32.19 -9.20
C VAL A 394 24.80 -31.00 -9.21
N PRO A 395 26.12 -31.21 -9.34
CA PRO A 395 27.02 -30.07 -9.48
C PRO A 395 26.75 -29.30 -10.76
N LEU A 396 26.65 -27.96 -10.67
CA LEU A 396 26.60 -27.09 -11.85
C LEU A 396 27.85 -27.28 -12.71
N SER A 397 27.68 -27.28 -14.04
CA SER A 397 28.83 -27.44 -14.92
C SER A 397 29.77 -26.25 -14.85
N TYR A 398 31.08 -26.52 -14.94
CA TYR A 398 32.10 -25.48 -14.92
C TYR A 398 31.86 -24.40 -16.00
N PHE A 399 31.37 -24.80 -17.17
CA PHE A 399 31.07 -23.88 -18.26
C PHE A 399 29.86 -22.99 -17.94
N ALA A 400 28.80 -23.54 -17.32
CA ALA A 400 27.68 -22.75 -16.82
C ALA A 400 28.15 -21.68 -15.83
N MET A 401 28.94 -22.09 -14.84
CA MET A 401 29.52 -21.19 -13.83
C MET A 401 30.41 -20.11 -14.46
N LEU A 402 31.20 -20.47 -15.47
CA LEU A 402 32.05 -19.53 -16.20
C LEU A 402 31.22 -18.52 -17.01
N GLN A 403 30.13 -18.94 -17.65
CA GLN A 403 29.20 -18.04 -18.33
C GLN A 403 28.51 -17.09 -17.35
N GLY A 404 28.07 -17.60 -16.19
CA GLY A 404 27.52 -16.76 -15.12
C GLY A 404 28.52 -15.69 -14.66
N ARG A 405 29.79 -16.07 -14.44
CA ARG A 405 30.86 -15.11 -14.08
C ARG A 405 31.13 -14.09 -15.19
N ARG A 406 31.08 -14.50 -16.46
CA ARG A 406 31.22 -13.58 -17.61
C ARG A 406 30.04 -12.62 -17.73
N LEU A 407 28.82 -13.06 -17.40
CA LEU A 407 27.65 -12.19 -17.35
C LEU A 407 27.86 -11.07 -16.33
N LEU A 408 28.44 -11.38 -15.16
CA LEU A 408 28.78 -10.38 -14.14
C LEU A 408 29.94 -9.45 -14.51
N GLN A 409 30.76 -9.81 -15.51
CA GLN A 409 31.77 -8.91 -16.10
C GLN A 409 31.16 -7.93 -17.12
N GLY A 410 29.87 -8.07 -17.42
CA GLY A 410 29.14 -7.14 -18.28
C GLY A 410 28.98 -5.76 -17.64
N TYR A 411 28.67 -4.77 -18.48
CA TYR A 411 28.51 -3.38 -18.06
C TYR A 411 27.47 -3.25 -16.93
N GLY A 412 27.86 -2.66 -15.81
CA GLY A 412 26.95 -2.36 -14.69
C GLY A 412 26.84 -3.47 -13.63
N PHE A 413 27.58 -4.58 -13.71
CA PHE A 413 27.55 -5.65 -12.69
C PHE A 413 28.81 -5.75 -11.81
N ASP A 414 29.69 -4.74 -11.87
CA ASP A 414 30.84 -4.62 -10.98
C ASP A 414 30.43 -4.74 -9.49
N GLY A 415 31.21 -5.50 -8.72
CA GLY A 415 30.96 -5.80 -7.31
C GLY A 415 30.24 -7.12 -7.04
N TYR A 416 29.59 -7.73 -8.03
CA TYR A 416 29.00 -9.06 -7.89
C TYR A 416 30.03 -10.17 -8.16
N MET A 417 29.90 -11.29 -7.44
CA MET A 417 30.71 -12.49 -7.64
C MET A 417 29.86 -13.76 -7.51
N ILE A 418 30.30 -14.85 -8.14
CA ILE A 418 29.69 -16.19 -7.97
C ILE A 418 30.71 -17.12 -7.31
N LYS A 419 30.39 -17.56 -6.09
CA LYS A 419 31.12 -18.60 -5.36
C LYS A 419 30.49 -19.96 -5.64
N GLU A 420 31.29 -21.01 -5.56
CA GLU A 420 30.82 -22.39 -5.67
C GLU A 420 30.87 -23.02 -4.28
N GLU A 421 29.74 -23.55 -3.82
CA GLU A 421 29.62 -24.22 -2.52
C GLU A 421 28.96 -25.58 -2.72
N SER A 422 29.71 -26.67 -2.51
CA SER A 422 29.21 -28.04 -2.69
C SER A 422 28.55 -28.30 -4.06
N GLY A 423 29.08 -27.70 -5.14
CA GLY A 423 28.53 -27.82 -6.50
C GLY A 423 27.33 -26.91 -6.81
N CYS A 424 26.90 -26.10 -5.84
CA CYS A 424 25.87 -25.07 -5.99
C CYS A 424 26.50 -23.69 -6.26
N ALA A 425 25.76 -22.80 -6.91
CA ALA A 425 26.20 -21.42 -7.14
C ALA A 425 25.67 -20.50 -6.04
N VAL A 426 26.53 -19.64 -5.50
CA VAL A 426 26.15 -18.58 -4.55
C VAL A 426 26.53 -17.24 -5.15
N ILE A 427 25.52 -16.41 -5.42
CA ILE A 427 25.68 -15.04 -5.91
C ILE A 427 25.90 -14.14 -4.69
N CYS A 428 27.04 -13.45 -4.69
CA CYS A 428 27.45 -12.53 -3.64
C CYS A 428 27.54 -11.10 -4.18
N TRP A 429 27.27 -10.13 -3.32
CA TRP A 429 27.72 -8.76 -3.51
C TRP A 429 28.91 -8.52 -2.58
N GLN A 430 30.06 -8.19 -3.16
CA GLN A 430 31.35 -8.24 -2.46
C GLN A 430 31.49 -9.64 -1.83
N ASP A 431 31.67 -9.73 -0.51
CA ASP A 431 31.75 -11.00 0.20
C ASP A 431 30.45 -11.45 0.87
N ARG A 432 29.35 -10.69 0.76
CA ARG A 432 28.06 -11.07 1.36
C ARG A 432 27.27 -11.98 0.40
N PRO A 433 26.93 -13.22 0.80
CA PRO A 433 25.97 -14.05 0.07
C PRO A 433 24.59 -13.38 0.01
N LEU A 434 23.96 -13.44 -1.16
CA LEU A 434 22.61 -12.88 -1.37
C LEU A 434 21.63 -13.97 -1.83
N TYR A 435 22.01 -14.76 -2.84
CA TYR A 435 21.15 -15.77 -3.46
C TYR A 435 21.96 -17.03 -3.76
N SER A 436 21.34 -18.19 -3.60
CA SER A 436 21.95 -19.48 -3.90
C SER A 436 21.09 -20.25 -4.90
N MET A 437 21.75 -21.13 -5.64
CA MET A 437 21.12 -21.99 -6.63
C MET A 437 21.50 -23.45 -6.38
N VAL A 438 20.48 -24.27 -6.14
CA VAL A 438 20.58 -25.70 -5.81
C VAL A 438 19.99 -26.53 -6.95
N LEU A 439 20.66 -27.61 -7.32
CA LEU A 439 20.17 -28.58 -8.30
C LEU A 439 19.88 -29.92 -7.63
N GLY A 440 18.71 -30.50 -7.90
CA GLY A 440 18.30 -31.83 -7.44
C GLY A 440 17.95 -32.78 -8.59
N LEU A 441 18.50 -33.99 -8.58
CA LEU A 441 18.22 -35.12 -9.49
C LEU A 441 17.29 -36.13 -8.80
N CYS A 442 16.28 -36.64 -9.51
CA CYS A 442 15.52 -37.80 -9.04
C CYS A 442 16.17 -39.10 -9.54
N PHE A 443 16.68 -39.94 -8.64
CA PHE A 443 17.42 -41.17 -8.98
C PHE A 443 16.57 -42.30 -9.61
N VAL A 444 15.25 -42.14 -9.69
CA VAL A 444 14.33 -43.17 -10.26
C VAL A 444 14.46 -43.28 -11.79
N CYS A 445 15.04 -42.28 -12.46
CA CYS A 445 15.13 -42.19 -13.93
C CYS A 445 16.45 -42.70 -14.54
N LEU A 446 17.28 -43.45 -13.80
CA LEU A 446 18.51 -44.04 -14.35
C LEU A 446 18.20 -45.31 -15.18
N ASP A 447 17.85 -45.12 -16.45
CA ASP A 447 18.08 -46.15 -17.46
C ASP A 447 19.61 -46.30 -17.69
N VAL A 448 20.08 -47.54 -17.79
CA VAL A 448 21.51 -47.96 -17.84
C VAL A 448 22.21 -47.53 -19.16
N SER A 449 21.68 -46.55 -19.87
CA SER A 449 22.18 -46.02 -21.14
C SER A 449 22.75 -44.59 -21.03
N PHE A 450 23.06 -44.11 -19.83
CA PHE A 450 23.91 -42.91 -19.66
C PHE A 450 25.33 -43.22 -20.14
N SER A 451 25.67 -42.68 -21.31
CA SER A 451 26.96 -42.87 -21.98
C SER A 451 28.16 -42.59 -21.06
N GLU A 452 29.26 -43.34 -21.28
CA GLU A 452 30.54 -43.37 -20.54
C GLU A 452 31.22 -42.01 -20.27
N SER A 453 30.68 -40.89 -20.78
CA SER A 453 31.19 -39.53 -20.59
C SER A 453 30.97 -38.98 -19.16
N TYR A 454 29.82 -39.28 -18.54
CA TYR A 454 29.47 -38.70 -17.23
C TYR A 454 30.07 -39.47 -16.04
N PHE A 455 30.25 -40.79 -16.17
CA PHE A 455 30.81 -41.64 -15.11
C PHE A 455 32.30 -41.36 -14.83
N SER A 456 33.04 -40.80 -15.79
CA SER A 456 34.47 -40.50 -15.65
C SER A 456 34.77 -39.39 -14.62
N LYS A 457 33.86 -38.43 -14.43
CA LYS A 457 34.08 -37.31 -13.50
C LYS A 457 33.61 -37.60 -12.06
N THR A 458 32.52 -38.33 -11.89
CA THR A 458 32.02 -38.72 -10.56
C THR A 458 32.91 -39.78 -9.89
N ALA A 459 33.55 -40.65 -10.68
CA ALA A 459 34.47 -41.67 -10.17
C ALA A 459 35.76 -41.09 -9.57
N PHE A 460 36.18 -39.88 -9.97
CA PHE A 460 37.37 -39.22 -9.39
C PHE A 460 37.10 -38.70 -7.97
N TYR A 461 35.88 -38.23 -7.70
CA TYR A 461 35.48 -37.73 -6.38
C TYR A 461 35.22 -38.87 -5.37
N LEU A 462 34.65 -40.00 -5.83
CA LEU A 462 34.49 -41.21 -5.01
C LEU A 462 35.82 -41.93 -4.74
N LYS A 463 36.79 -41.90 -5.67
CA LYS A 463 38.14 -42.46 -5.42
C LYS A 463 38.91 -41.69 -4.35
N GLN A 464 38.73 -40.38 -4.21
CA GLN A 464 39.45 -39.58 -3.21
C GLN A 464 38.89 -39.75 -1.79
N LYS A 465 37.58 -40.00 -1.64
CA LYS A 465 36.94 -40.14 -0.31
C LYS A 465 37.11 -41.53 0.31
N ILE A 466 37.35 -42.57 -0.51
CA ILE A 466 37.60 -43.93 -0.01
C ILE A 466 39.09 -44.16 0.35
N PHE A 467 40.03 -43.36 -0.19
CA PHE A 467 41.47 -43.61 0.00
C PHE A 467 42.15 -42.85 1.16
N LEU A 468 41.43 -42.04 1.93
CA LEU A 468 42.04 -41.23 3.00
C LEU A 468 41.75 -41.69 4.44
N ASN A 469 41.08 -42.84 4.66
CA ASN A 469 40.66 -43.18 6.03
C ASN A 469 40.71 -44.66 6.45
N ILE A 470 41.67 -45.47 5.96
CA ILE A 470 41.92 -46.80 6.56
C ILE A 470 43.43 -47.10 6.63
N LYS A 471 43.96 -47.23 7.85
CA LYS A 471 45.29 -47.81 8.13
C LYS A 471 45.27 -49.33 7.88
N PRO A 472 46.36 -49.92 7.38
CA PRO A 472 46.36 -51.31 6.92
C PRO A 472 46.62 -52.28 8.09
N SER A 473 45.77 -53.28 8.28
CA SER A 473 46.22 -54.59 8.77
C SER A 473 45.24 -55.71 8.42
N HIS A 474 45.80 -56.70 7.70
CA HIS A 474 45.36 -58.08 7.45
C HIS A 474 44.10 -58.37 6.62
N PHE A 475 44.41 -58.76 5.37
CA PHE A 475 43.67 -59.63 4.45
C PHE A 475 42.96 -60.82 5.13
N LEU A 476 41.77 -61.16 4.63
CA LEU A 476 41.48 -62.47 4.01
C LEU A 476 40.33 -62.34 2.99
N LEU A 477 40.61 -62.75 1.76
CA LEU A 477 39.68 -62.90 0.64
C LEU A 477 38.55 -63.89 0.98
N ASN A 478 37.30 -63.49 0.76
CA ASN A 478 36.25 -64.28 0.08
C ASN A 478 34.87 -63.66 0.33
N SER A 479 34.30 -63.02 -0.70
CA SER A 479 32.85 -62.98 -1.02
C SER A 479 32.61 -61.89 -2.07
N PHE A 480 32.83 -62.22 -3.34
CA PHE A 480 32.51 -61.35 -4.48
C PHE A 480 31.85 -62.16 -5.60
N VAL A 481 30.86 -63.00 -5.26
CA VAL A 481 29.95 -63.62 -6.24
C VAL A 481 28.65 -63.97 -5.51
N PHE A 482 27.66 -63.07 -5.48
CA PHE A 482 26.21 -63.37 -5.33
C PHE A 482 25.41 -62.06 -5.33
N LEU A 483 25.30 -61.40 -6.48
CA LEU A 483 24.17 -60.50 -6.77
C LEU A 483 24.05 -60.22 -8.28
N VAL A 484 24.11 -61.28 -9.08
CA VAL A 484 23.61 -61.30 -10.46
C VAL A 484 22.85 -62.63 -10.55
N LEU A 485 21.60 -62.60 -11.01
CA LEU A 485 20.58 -63.67 -11.02
C LEU A 485 19.53 -63.59 -9.89
N SER A 486 18.74 -62.53 -9.89
CA SER A 486 17.31 -62.60 -9.57
C SER A 486 16.64 -61.32 -10.03
N ILE A 487 16.36 -61.24 -11.34
CA ILE A 487 15.20 -60.60 -11.98
C ILE A 487 15.32 -61.06 -13.43
N ASP A 488 14.84 -62.27 -13.70
CA ASP A 488 14.17 -62.53 -14.98
C ASP A 488 13.24 -63.74 -14.84
N ALA A 489 12.10 -63.68 -15.53
CA ALA A 489 11.02 -64.67 -15.63
C ALA A 489 10.03 -64.82 -14.46
N LYS A 490 8.89 -64.10 -14.54
CA LYS A 490 7.59 -64.70 -14.95
C LYS A 490 6.43 -63.69 -14.89
N ILE A 491 6.04 -63.20 -16.06
CA ILE A 491 4.67 -62.80 -16.37
C ILE A 491 4.13 -63.78 -17.41
N LYS A 492 3.03 -64.49 -17.11
CA LYS A 492 1.86 -64.68 -18.01
C LYS A 492 0.73 -65.53 -17.39
N PHE A 493 -0.43 -64.88 -17.26
CA PHE A 493 -1.84 -65.28 -17.52
C PHE A 493 -2.41 -66.66 -17.12
N SER A 494 -3.49 -66.65 -16.31
CA SER A 494 -4.88 -67.13 -16.58
C SER A 494 -5.64 -67.08 -15.23
N GLY A 495 -6.94 -66.86 -15.04
CA GLY A 495 -8.12 -66.70 -15.89
C GLY A 495 -9.34 -66.42 -14.98
N SER A 496 -10.42 -65.98 -15.61
CA SER A 496 -11.81 -65.70 -15.17
C SER A 496 -12.34 -66.23 -13.82
N LEU A 497 -13.09 -65.36 -13.13
CA LEU A 497 -14.46 -65.69 -12.68
C LEU A 497 -15.33 -64.42 -12.59
N LYS A 498 -16.52 -64.47 -13.22
CA LYS A 498 -17.60 -63.46 -13.19
C LYS A 498 -18.80 -64.03 -12.42
N VAL A 499 -19.75 -63.11 -12.14
CA VAL A 499 -21.20 -63.22 -11.79
C VAL A 499 -21.54 -63.50 -10.30
N PHE A 500 -22.48 -62.87 -9.58
CA PHE A 500 -23.72 -62.06 -9.78
C PHE A 500 -23.81 -60.93 -8.71
N ARG A 501 -24.23 -59.66 -8.93
CA ARG A 501 -25.52 -59.00 -9.27
C ARG A 501 -26.65 -59.17 -8.22
N ILE A 502 -27.04 -58.09 -7.51
CA ILE A 502 -28.43 -57.73 -7.14
C ILE A 502 -28.59 -56.18 -7.08
N LEU A 503 -29.72 -55.71 -7.61
CA LEU A 503 -30.24 -54.35 -7.77
C LEU A 503 -31.04 -53.83 -6.55
N GLY A 504 -31.24 -52.50 -6.48
CA GLY A 504 -32.33 -51.85 -5.74
C GLY A 504 -32.05 -50.34 -5.57
N LEU A 505 -32.34 -49.47 -6.54
CA LEU A 505 -33.58 -48.69 -6.76
C LEU A 505 -33.98 -47.72 -5.63
N THR A 506 -33.88 -46.42 -5.99
CA THR A 506 -34.75 -45.26 -5.73
C THR A 506 -34.98 -44.78 -4.29
N PHE A 507 -34.81 -43.47 -4.05
CA PHE A 507 -35.92 -42.53 -3.79
C PHE A 507 -35.44 -41.06 -3.82
N TRP A 508 -36.12 -40.24 -4.62
CA TRP A 508 -36.23 -38.77 -4.54
C TRP A 508 -37.59 -38.47 -3.89
N PRO A 509 -37.78 -37.30 -3.25
CA PRO A 509 -38.96 -36.52 -3.62
C PRO A 509 -38.67 -35.02 -3.81
N SER A 510 -39.20 -34.48 -4.91
CA SER A 510 -39.37 -33.06 -5.19
C SER A 510 -40.71 -32.56 -4.61
N MET A 511 -40.71 -31.28 -4.19
CA MET A 511 -41.78 -30.27 -4.23
C MET A 511 -43.18 -30.57 -3.64
N VAL A 512 -43.66 -29.62 -2.81
CA VAL A 512 -45.06 -29.17 -2.77
C VAL A 512 -45.10 -27.64 -2.74
N VAL A 513 -45.98 -27.09 -3.58
CA VAL A 513 -46.35 -25.68 -3.78
C VAL A 513 -47.41 -25.24 -2.76
N ALA A 514 -47.36 -23.98 -2.30
CA ALA A 514 -48.57 -23.22 -1.94
C ALA A 514 -48.32 -21.70 -2.12
N MET A 515 -49.19 -21.08 -2.92
CA MET A 515 -49.29 -19.64 -3.21
C MET A 515 -50.15 -18.91 -2.16
N LEU A 516 -50.24 -17.58 -2.34
CA LEU A 516 -51.12 -16.55 -1.75
C LEU A 516 -50.50 -15.86 -0.52
N GLN A 517 -50.40 -14.53 -0.42
CA GLN A 517 -51.31 -13.47 -0.86
C GLN A 517 -50.58 -12.12 -0.95
N GLU A 518 -50.98 -11.30 -1.93
CA GLU A 518 -50.69 -9.87 -2.02
C GLU A 518 -51.41 -9.11 -0.88
N ASP A 519 -50.82 -7.99 -0.42
CA ASP A 519 -51.61 -6.80 -0.11
C ASP A 519 -50.75 -5.53 -0.27
N ASN A 520 -51.27 -4.62 -1.09
CA ASN A 520 -50.79 -3.26 -1.34
C ASN A 520 -51.20 -2.33 -0.20
N GLY A 521 -50.35 -1.35 0.14
CA GLY A 521 -50.73 -0.23 0.98
C GLY A 521 -49.74 0.93 0.89
N THR A 522 -50.17 2.03 0.25
CA THR A 522 -49.43 3.27 0.04
C THR A 522 -49.59 4.29 1.19
N SER A 523 -48.59 5.17 1.29
CA SER A 523 -48.61 6.59 1.72
C SER A 523 -48.30 6.99 3.17
N SER A 524 -47.24 7.81 3.27
CA SER A 524 -46.94 8.97 4.15
C SER A 524 -47.26 8.96 5.65
N VAL A 525 -46.30 9.34 6.49
CA VAL A 525 -46.18 10.69 7.12
C VAL A 525 -44.92 10.74 7.98
N ALA A 526 -44.28 11.90 7.99
CA ALA A 526 -43.10 12.27 8.75
C ALA A 526 -43.28 12.22 10.28
N SER A 527 -42.24 11.79 11.00
CA SER A 527 -41.87 12.34 12.32
C SER A 527 -40.48 11.83 12.74
N SER A 528 -39.58 12.77 13.07
CA SER A 528 -38.23 12.54 13.57
C SER A 528 -38.18 11.67 14.84
N PRO A 529 -37.43 10.55 14.89
CA PRO A 529 -37.50 9.61 16.03
C PRO A 529 -36.44 9.80 17.12
N LEU A 530 -35.70 10.92 17.18
CA LEU A 530 -34.57 11.04 18.12
C LEU A 530 -34.92 11.55 19.54
N GLN A 531 -36.17 11.92 19.84
CA GLN A 531 -36.55 12.28 21.22
C GLN A 531 -36.73 11.08 22.18
N VAL A 532 -36.56 9.85 21.72
CA VAL A 532 -36.74 8.63 22.55
C VAL A 532 -35.42 8.09 23.14
N PHE A 533 -34.27 8.68 22.82
CA PHE A 533 -32.94 8.09 23.08
C PHE A 533 -32.45 8.08 24.55
N SER A 534 -33.28 8.46 25.52
CA SER A 534 -32.88 8.45 26.93
C SER A 534 -33.22 7.15 27.69
N THR A 535 -33.85 6.14 27.06
CA THR A 535 -34.35 4.96 27.81
C THR A 535 -34.03 3.56 27.26
N MET A 536 -33.25 3.40 26.18
CA MET A 536 -32.93 2.05 25.69
C MET A 536 -31.62 1.50 26.26
N SER A 537 -31.73 0.69 27.31
CA SER A 537 -30.66 -0.22 27.74
C SER A 537 -30.71 -1.47 26.85
N LEU A 538 -29.91 -1.50 25.78
CA LEU A 538 -29.75 -2.70 24.95
C LEU A 538 -28.78 -3.65 25.64
N THR A 539 -29.34 -4.66 26.32
CA THR A 539 -28.61 -5.77 26.92
C THR A 539 -27.83 -6.56 25.87
N ARG A 540 -26.57 -6.86 26.22
CA ARG A 540 -25.61 -7.75 25.55
C ARG A 540 -26.27 -9.07 25.09
N PRO A 541 -26.21 -9.46 23.80
CA PRO A 541 -26.67 -10.78 23.39
C PRO A 541 -25.77 -11.86 24.00
N ALA A 542 -26.38 -12.84 24.67
CA ALA A 542 -25.67 -13.98 25.24
C ALA A 542 -25.01 -14.81 24.13
N LEU A 543 -23.70 -15.03 24.26
CA LEU A 543 -22.89 -15.87 23.39
C LEU A 543 -23.25 -17.35 23.58
N LEU A 544 -23.92 -17.95 22.59
CA LEU A 544 -24.03 -19.41 22.46
C LEU A 544 -23.57 -19.86 21.06
N SER A 545 -22.38 -20.49 21.06
CA SER A 545 -21.91 -21.56 20.17
C SER A 545 -22.48 -21.65 18.74
N SER A 546 -21.87 -20.93 17.78
CA SER A 546 -21.68 -21.42 16.39
C SER A 546 -20.47 -20.72 15.74
N PRO A 547 -19.78 -21.31 14.73
CA PRO A 547 -18.58 -20.74 14.12
C PRO A 547 -18.84 -19.66 13.05
N SER A 548 -20.10 -19.31 12.78
CA SER A 548 -20.44 -18.20 11.88
C SER A 548 -20.44 -16.88 12.64
N SER A 549 -19.72 -15.88 12.12
CA SER A 549 -19.73 -14.50 12.65
C SER A 549 -21.18 -14.05 12.93
N PRO A 550 -21.55 -13.68 14.17
CA PRO A 550 -22.92 -13.30 14.54
C PRO A 550 -23.41 -12.02 13.83
N PHE A 551 -22.58 -11.41 13.00
CA PHE A 551 -22.81 -10.16 12.32
C PHE A 551 -23.13 -10.32 10.82
N LYS A 552 -22.99 -11.53 10.24
CA LYS A 552 -23.28 -11.76 8.81
C LYS A 552 -24.78 -11.72 8.49
N ASP A 553 -25.64 -11.92 9.49
CA ASP A 553 -27.10 -12.02 9.32
C ASP A 553 -27.86 -10.76 9.75
N LEU A 554 -27.15 -9.66 10.07
CA LEU A 554 -27.78 -8.39 10.41
C LEU A 554 -28.43 -7.76 9.18
N LYS A 555 -29.68 -7.31 9.33
CA LYS A 555 -30.35 -6.50 8.31
C LYS A 555 -29.59 -5.18 8.08
N PRO A 556 -29.59 -4.62 6.86
CA PRO A 556 -28.86 -3.38 6.57
C PRO A 556 -29.20 -2.22 7.52
N GLU A 557 -30.48 -2.06 7.89
CA GLU A 557 -30.93 -0.98 8.79
C GLU A 557 -30.41 -1.16 10.23
N GLU A 558 -30.48 -2.40 10.74
CA GLU A 558 -29.97 -2.75 12.08
C GLU A 558 -28.46 -2.59 12.14
N ARG A 559 -27.75 -3.04 11.09
CA ARG A 559 -26.31 -2.82 10.94
C ARG A 559 -25.97 -1.34 10.92
N GLY A 560 -26.74 -0.52 10.19
CA GLY A 560 -26.52 0.91 10.11
C GLY A 560 -26.60 1.59 11.48
N LEU A 561 -27.66 1.33 12.24
CA LEU A 561 -27.82 1.84 13.60
C LEU A 561 -26.70 1.37 14.54
N TYR A 562 -26.28 0.11 14.40
CA TYR A 562 -25.21 -0.45 15.22
C TYR A 562 -23.85 0.19 14.90
N LEU A 563 -23.56 0.47 13.63
CA LEU A 563 -22.35 1.20 13.21
C LEU A 563 -22.29 2.59 13.85
N ILE A 564 -23.40 3.34 13.85
CA ILE A 564 -23.46 4.66 14.49
C ILE A 564 -23.14 4.55 15.99
N HIS A 565 -23.78 3.61 16.69
CA HIS A 565 -23.52 3.37 18.10
C HIS A 565 -22.04 3.02 18.37
N LEU A 566 -21.43 2.17 17.53
CA LEU A 566 -20.02 1.80 17.65
C LEU A 566 -19.08 2.99 17.43
N LEU A 567 -19.35 3.87 16.46
CA LEU A 567 -18.56 5.08 16.23
C LEU A 567 -18.57 6.02 17.45
N LEU A 568 -19.75 6.25 18.03
CA LEU A 568 -19.90 7.09 19.22
C LEU A 568 -19.20 6.46 20.44
N THR A 569 -19.37 5.16 20.63
CA THR A 569 -18.72 4.41 21.72
C THR A 569 -17.21 4.45 21.58
N CYS A 570 -16.69 4.21 20.37
CA CYS A 570 -15.27 4.30 20.08
C CYS A 570 -14.73 5.70 20.38
N ALA A 571 -15.39 6.75 19.89
CA ALA A 571 -14.97 8.13 20.12
C ALA A 571 -14.93 8.51 21.60
N ASN A 572 -15.89 8.03 22.40
CA ASN A 572 -15.85 8.18 23.86
C ASN A 572 -14.61 7.51 24.47
N HIS A 573 -14.28 6.29 24.06
CA HIS A 573 -13.07 5.60 24.52
C HIS A 573 -11.79 6.31 24.09
N VAL A 574 -11.76 6.90 22.89
CA VAL A 574 -10.63 7.70 22.40
C VAL A 574 -10.49 8.97 23.23
N ALA A 575 -11.59 9.69 23.49
CA ALA A 575 -11.59 10.90 24.32
C ALA A 575 -11.17 10.61 25.77
N SER A 576 -11.53 9.44 26.31
CA SER A 576 -11.15 9.02 27.66
C SER A 576 -9.74 8.38 27.74
N GLY A 577 -9.01 8.27 26.63
CA GLY A 577 -7.69 7.65 26.58
C GLY A 577 -7.66 6.12 26.78
N SER A 578 -8.81 5.44 26.66
CA SER A 578 -8.93 4.00 26.87
C SER A 578 -8.60 3.22 25.59
N LEU A 579 -7.31 3.01 25.33
CA LEU A 579 -6.83 2.36 24.10
C LEU A 579 -7.39 0.93 23.90
N GLN A 580 -7.48 0.15 24.97
CA GLN A 580 -7.96 -1.24 24.90
C GLN A 580 -9.44 -1.31 24.44
N ASN A 581 -10.30 -0.47 25.02
CA ASN A 581 -11.71 -0.42 24.65
C ASN A 581 -11.93 0.19 23.27
N ALA A 582 -11.16 1.24 22.92
CA ALA A 582 -11.17 1.80 21.58
C ALA A 582 -10.75 0.75 20.53
N ASN A 583 -9.68 -0.02 20.79
CA ASN A 583 -9.24 -1.10 19.92
C ASN A 583 -10.33 -2.17 19.73
N ALA A 584 -11.02 -2.58 20.79
CA ALA A 584 -12.13 -3.55 20.67
C ALA A 584 -13.30 -3.01 19.84
N ALA A 585 -13.65 -1.73 19.99
CA ALA A 585 -14.68 -1.09 19.18
C ALA A 585 -14.26 -0.97 17.70
N LEU A 586 -13.01 -0.58 17.44
CA LEU A 586 -12.45 -0.49 16.08
C LEU A 586 -12.41 -1.85 15.38
N GLU A 587 -12.16 -2.94 16.12
CA GLU A 587 -12.22 -4.29 15.55
C GLU A 587 -13.63 -4.65 15.07
N GLN A 588 -14.66 -4.35 15.86
CA GLN A 588 -16.05 -4.57 15.47
C GLN A 588 -16.46 -3.67 14.29
N LEU A 589 -16.05 -2.40 14.31
CA LEU A 589 -16.27 -1.47 13.20
C LEU A 589 -15.66 -2.00 11.91
N SER A 590 -14.40 -2.44 11.94
CA SER A 590 -13.69 -2.95 10.76
C SER A 590 -14.30 -4.21 10.17
N LEU A 591 -15.06 -4.99 10.96
CA LEU A 591 -15.80 -6.16 10.47
C LEU A 591 -17.11 -5.80 9.77
N LEU A 592 -17.71 -4.66 10.13
CA LEU A 592 -19.04 -4.24 9.67
C LEU A 592 -18.98 -3.16 8.59
N SER A 593 -17.97 -2.29 8.63
CA SER A 593 -17.75 -1.22 7.68
C SER A 593 -17.10 -1.75 6.40
N SER A 594 -17.42 -1.12 5.26
CA SER A 594 -16.83 -1.45 3.98
C SER A 594 -16.88 -0.22 3.07
N PRO A 595 -15.77 0.16 2.41
CA PRO A 595 -15.74 1.28 1.47
C PRO A 595 -16.52 0.99 0.17
N ASP A 596 -16.96 -0.26 -0.04
CA ASP A 596 -17.73 -0.68 -1.22
C ASP A 596 -19.18 -1.10 -0.86
N GLY A 597 -19.55 -0.95 0.42
CA GLY A 597 -20.85 -1.35 0.98
C GLY A 597 -21.97 -0.34 0.74
N ASP A 598 -23.03 -0.44 1.56
CA ASP A 598 -24.08 0.60 1.60
C ASP A 598 -23.55 1.93 2.18
N THR A 599 -24.37 2.99 2.14
CA THR A 599 -23.99 4.32 2.65
C THR A 599 -23.40 4.28 4.05
N MET A 600 -24.05 3.63 5.01
CA MET A 600 -23.59 3.67 6.39
C MET A 600 -22.31 2.83 6.57
N GLN A 601 -22.16 1.73 5.83
CA GLN A 601 -20.90 0.97 5.81
C GLN A 601 -19.73 1.80 5.31
N ARG A 602 -19.93 2.60 4.25
CA ARG A 602 -18.90 3.45 3.64
C ARG A 602 -18.54 4.61 4.55
N VAL A 603 -19.52 5.37 5.03
CA VAL A 603 -19.32 6.44 6.02
C VAL A 603 -18.59 5.89 7.25
N ALA A 604 -19.05 4.77 7.81
CA ALA A 604 -18.39 4.18 8.97
C ALA A 604 -16.94 3.77 8.67
N ALA A 605 -16.59 3.33 7.46
CA ALA A 605 -15.22 2.99 7.11
C ALA A 605 -14.28 4.22 7.22
N TYR A 606 -14.69 5.36 6.67
CA TYR A 606 -13.91 6.60 6.73
C TYR A 606 -13.79 7.15 8.16
N PHE A 607 -14.87 7.15 8.93
CA PHE A 607 -14.83 7.57 10.34
C PHE A 607 -14.02 6.61 11.23
N THR A 608 -14.05 5.31 10.93
CA THR A 608 -13.26 4.28 11.62
C THR A 608 -11.77 4.51 11.40
N GLU A 609 -11.35 4.76 10.16
CA GLU A 609 -9.97 5.13 9.85
C GLU A 609 -9.57 6.45 10.52
N ALA A 610 -10.46 7.46 10.53
CA ALA A 610 -10.17 8.75 11.14
C ALA A 610 -9.98 8.65 12.66
N LEU A 611 -10.84 7.90 13.36
CA LEU A 611 -10.69 7.62 14.80
C LEU A 611 -9.40 6.84 15.09
N ALA A 612 -9.05 5.87 14.24
CA ALA A 612 -7.81 5.13 14.35
C ALA A 612 -6.57 6.03 14.18
N ASN A 613 -6.57 6.93 13.18
CA ASN A 613 -5.52 7.93 13.00
C ASN A 613 -5.39 8.86 14.21
N ARG A 614 -6.51 9.26 14.82
CA ARG A 614 -6.50 10.07 16.06
C ARG A 614 -5.77 9.35 17.20
N ILE A 615 -6.09 8.08 17.42
CA ILE A 615 -5.42 7.25 18.43
C ILE A 615 -3.93 7.16 18.12
N LEU A 616 -3.59 6.93 16.85
CA LEU A 616 -2.20 6.78 16.41
C LEU A 616 -1.37 8.04 16.65
N LYS A 617 -1.94 9.23 16.46
CA LYS A 617 -1.28 10.52 16.76
C LYS A 617 -0.96 10.72 18.25
N SER A 618 -1.60 9.97 19.15
CA SER A 618 -1.21 9.94 20.57
C SER A 618 0.14 9.25 20.81
N TRP A 619 0.68 8.57 19.80
CA TRP A 619 1.99 7.92 19.78
C TRP A 619 2.84 8.52 18.64
N PRO A 620 3.44 9.71 18.82
CA PRO A 620 4.06 10.47 17.72
C PRO A 620 5.17 9.72 16.99
N GLY A 621 5.98 8.94 17.70
CA GLY A 621 7.03 8.13 17.09
C GLY A 621 6.47 7.01 16.23
N LEU A 622 5.44 6.32 16.71
CA LEU A 622 4.73 5.30 15.94
C LEU A 622 4.05 5.90 14.69
N TYR A 623 3.36 7.04 14.85
CA TYR A 623 2.71 7.75 13.75
C TYR A 623 3.71 8.20 12.67
N LYS A 624 4.85 8.79 13.07
CA LYS A 624 5.90 9.20 12.12
C LYS A 624 6.55 8.01 11.43
N ALA A 625 6.81 6.94 12.17
CA ALA A 625 7.46 5.74 11.65
C ALA A 625 6.62 5.00 10.60
N LEU A 626 5.30 4.89 10.80
CA LEU A 626 4.38 4.31 9.81
C LEU A 626 4.31 5.12 8.51
N ASN A 627 4.65 6.41 8.56
CA ASN A 627 4.67 7.30 7.41
C ASN A 627 6.10 7.59 6.92
N ALA A 628 7.13 6.89 7.43
CA ALA A 628 8.54 7.17 7.12
C ALA A 628 8.92 6.90 5.66
N THR A 629 8.24 5.95 5.00
CA THR A 629 8.46 5.57 3.58
C THR A 629 7.41 6.16 2.64
N GLN A 630 6.45 6.92 3.18
CA GLN A 630 5.52 7.68 2.37
C GLN A 630 6.25 8.89 1.80
N ARG A 631 6.64 8.79 0.52
CA ARG A 631 7.08 9.95 -0.23
C ARG A 631 5.91 10.93 -0.33
N LYS A 632 6.18 12.22 -0.11
CA LYS A 632 5.23 13.28 -0.47
C LYS A 632 5.10 13.30 -1.99
N THR A 633 4.24 12.47 -2.54
CA THR A 633 3.88 12.53 -3.95
C THR A 633 2.99 13.75 -4.11
N ASN A 634 3.54 14.83 -4.67
CA ASN A 634 2.74 15.94 -5.19
C ASN A 634 1.99 15.44 -6.43
N ASN A 635 0.93 14.66 -6.23
CA ASN A 635 0.13 14.14 -7.35
C ASN A 635 -0.92 15.16 -7.76
N VAL A 636 -0.43 16.30 -8.26
CA VAL A 636 -1.27 17.45 -8.66
C VAL A 636 -2.35 17.01 -9.66
N SER A 637 -2.04 16.07 -10.56
CA SER A 637 -2.99 15.55 -11.53
C SER A 637 -4.16 14.80 -10.89
N GLU A 638 -3.92 13.99 -9.86
CA GLU A 638 -4.99 13.32 -9.11
C GLU A 638 -5.84 14.31 -8.31
N GLU A 639 -5.22 15.30 -7.68
CA GLU A 639 -5.95 16.33 -6.93
C GLU A 639 -6.88 17.15 -7.83
N VAL A 640 -6.36 17.59 -8.99
CA VAL A 640 -7.15 18.29 -10.02
C VAL A 640 -8.27 17.38 -10.54
N HIS A 641 -7.98 16.10 -10.79
CA HIS A 641 -8.98 15.15 -11.26
C HIS A 641 -10.11 14.93 -10.24
N VAL A 642 -9.79 14.80 -8.94
CA VAL A 642 -10.80 14.64 -7.88
C VAL A 642 -11.66 15.90 -7.73
N ARG A 643 -11.06 17.10 -7.80
CA ARG A 643 -11.83 18.36 -7.81
C ARG A 643 -12.78 18.41 -9.00
N ARG A 644 -12.32 17.98 -10.18
CA ARG A 644 -13.16 17.93 -11.38
C ARG A 644 -14.32 16.95 -11.22
N LEU A 645 -14.08 15.77 -10.66
CA LEU A 645 -15.13 14.81 -10.35
C LEU A 645 -16.15 15.39 -9.37
N PHE A 646 -15.71 16.12 -8.33
CA PHE A 646 -16.62 16.80 -7.42
C PHE A 646 -17.48 17.85 -8.16
N PHE A 647 -16.87 18.67 -9.02
CA PHE A 647 -17.60 19.62 -9.87
C PHE A 647 -18.61 18.92 -10.78
N ASP A 648 -18.25 17.81 -11.42
CA ASP A 648 -19.11 17.11 -12.38
C ASP A 648 -20.27 16.37 -11.69
N MET A 649 -19.99 15.67 -10.57
CA MET A 649 -20.95 14.82 -9.86
C MET A 649 -21.90 15.57 -8.92
N PHE A 650 -21.50 16.74 -8.41
CA PHE A 650 -22.30 17.54 -7.48
C PHE A 650 -22.72 18.89 -8.10
N PRO A 651 -23.90 19.43 -7.75
CA PRO A 651 -24.32 20.74 -8.23
C PRO A 651 -23.73 21.91 -7.41
N ILE A 652 -23.01 21.63 -6.33
CA ILE A 652 -22.59 22.63 -5.32
C ILE A 652 -21.78 23.75 -5.96
N LEU A 653 -20.68 23.42 -6.65
CA LEU A 653 -19.84 24.41 -7.32
C LEU A 653 -20.56 25.07 -8.49
N LYS A 654 -21.38 24.33 -9.25
CA LYS A 654 -22.18 24.88 -10.35
C LYS A 654 -23.14 25.98 -9.88
N VAL A 655 -23.88 25.73 -8.79
CA VAL A 655 -24.77 26.73 -8.17
C VAL A 655 -23.96 27.89 -7.59
N SER A 656 -22.86 27.61 -6.89
CA SER A 656 -21.97 28.63 -6.31
C SER A 656 -21.45 29.59 -7.38
N TYR A 657 -20.91 29.06 -8.48
CA TYR A 657 -20.36 29.87 -9.57
C TYR A 657 -21.43 30.71 -10.24
N LEU A 658 -22.61 30.16 -10.48
CA LEU A 658 -23.75 30.91 -11.02
C LEU A 658 -24.14 32.07 -10.12
N LEU A 659 -24.33 31.83 -8.82
CA LEU A 659 -24.74 32.88 -7.87
C LEU A 659 -23.65 33.93 -7.70
N THR A 660 -22.39 33.51 -7.65
CA THR A 660 -21.23 34.39 -7.52
C THR A 660 -21.07 35.28 -8.74
N ASN A 661 -21.06 34.71 -9.94
CA ASN A 661 -20.93 35.46 -11.18
C ASN A 661 -22.10 36.43 -11.35
N ARG A 662 -23.32 36.02 -10.98
CA ARG A 662 -24.48 36.91 -11.06
C ARG A 662 -24.37 38.10 -10.10
N ALA A 663 -23.91 37.86 -8.88
CA ALA A 663 -23.65 38.93 -7.91
C ALA A 663 -22.53 39.88 -8.38
N ILE A 664 -21.47 39.33 -8.99
CA ILE A 664 -20.37 40.12 -9.58
C ILE A 664 -20.89 40.97 -10.75
N LEU A 665 -21.65 40.40 -11.68
CA LEU A 665 -22.21 41.13 -12.83
C LEU A 665 -23.07 42.31 -12.38
N GLU A 666 -23.97 42.08 -11.42
CA GLU A 666 -24.84 43.12 -10.84
C GLU A 666 -24.01 44.21 -10.13
N ALA A 667 -22.96 43.83 -9.41
CA ALA A 667 -22.05 44.80 -8.79
C ALA A 667 -21.23 45.59 -9.83
N MET A 668 -20.92 45.01 -10.99
CA MET A 668 -20.06 45.59 -12.02
C MET A 668 -20.83 46.31 -13.14
N GLU A 669 -22.12 46.56 -12.97
CA GLU A 669 -22.92 47.40 -13.88
C GLU A 669 -22.29 48.79 -14.06
N GLY A 670 -22.14 49.24 -15.32
CA GLY A 670 -21.51 50.51 -15.68
C GLY A 670 -19.98 50.54 -15.61
N GLU A 671 -19.32 49.50 -15.09
CA GLU A 671 -17.87 49.49 -14.91
C GLU A 671 -17.13 49.14 -16.20
N LYS A 672 -16.10 49.93 -16.52
CA LYS A 672 -15.27 49.75 -17.73
C LYS A 672 -14.00 48.92 -17.48
N MET A 673 -13.54 48.90 -16.23
CA MET A 673 -12.34 48.17 -15.80
C MET A 673 -12.74 47.31 -14.61
N VAL A 674 -12.71 45.99 -14.77
CA VAL A 674 -13.09 45.03 -13.73
C VAL A 674 -11.88 44.19 -13.34
N HIS A 675 -11.61 44.09 -12.05
CA HIS A 675 -10.62 43.17 -11.50
C HIS A 675 -11.32 42.14 -10.61
N VAL A 676 -11.13 40.86 -10.89
CA VAL A 676 -11.58 39.76 -10.06
C VAL A 676 -10.38 39.11 -9.39
N ILE A 677 -10.46 38.87 -8.08
CA ILE A 677 -9.50 38.07 -7.32
C ILE A 677 -10.16 36.74 -6.97
N ASP A 678 -9.55 35.65 -7.39
CA ASP A 678 -9.92 34.28 -7.04
C ASP A 678 -8.91 33.71 -6.05
N LEU A 679 -9.37 33.38 -4.85
CA LEU A 679 -8.52 32.91 -3.74
C LEU A 679 -8.16 31.42 -3.81
N ASP A 680 -8.77 30.65 -4.73
CA ASP A 680 -8.39 29.26 -5.03
C ASP A 680 -8.70 28.94 -6.50
N ALA A 681 -7.87 29.49 -7.39
CA ALA A 681 -8.07 29.42 -8.83
C ALA A 681 -7.72 28.04 -9.41
N SER A 682 -8.61 27.08 -9.16
CA SER A 682 -8.44 25.67 -9.53
C SER A 682 -9.39 25.16 -10.63
N GLU A 683 -10.51 25.85 -10.91
CA GLU A 683 -11.53 25.42 -11.88
C GLU A 683 -11.91 26.55 -12.87
N PRO A 684 -11.56 26.44 -14.16
CA PRO A 684 -11.83 27.47 -15.17
C PRO A 684 -13.30 27.71 -15.48
N ALA A 685 -14.17 26.73 -15.24
CA ALA A 685 -15.60 26.84 -15.58
C ALA A 685 -16.29 28.06 -14.94
N GLN A 686 -15.86 28.49 -13.74
CA GLN A 686 -16.42 29.69 -13.11
C GLN A 686 -16.20 30.94 -13.98
N TRP A 687 -14.96 31.21 -14.38
CA TRP A 687 -14.63 32.45 -15.08
C TRP A 687 -14.95 32.40 -16.57
N LEU A 688 -14.97 31.22 -17.20
CA LEU A 688 -15.50 31.06 -18.56
C LEU A 688 -16.94 31.56 -18.68
N ALA A 689 -17.80 31.18 -17.73
CA ALA A 689 -19.18 31.66 -17.68
C ALA A 689 -19.25 33.18 -17.48
N LEU A 690 -18.41 33.74 -16.60
CA LEU A 690 -18.38 35.19 -16.36
C LEU A 690 -17.92 35.99 -17.60
N ILE A 691 -16.92 35.49 -18.34
CA ILE A 691 -16.45 36.08 -19.60
C ILE A 691 -17.61 36.13 -20.62
N GLN A 692 -18.34 35.04 -20.77
CA GLN A 692 -19.51 34.96 -21.67
C GLN A 692 -20.64 35.92 -21.25
N ASP A 693 -20.90 36.01 -19.94
CA ASP A 693 -21.92 36.92 -19.41
C ASP A 693 -21.53 38.40 -19.59
N PHE A 694 -20.25 38.75 -19.39
CA PHE A 694 -19.76 40.10 -19.64
C PHE A 694 -19.84 40.49 -21.12
N ASN A 695 -19.57 39.57 -22.04
CA ASN A 695 -19.73 39.83 -23.47
C ASN A 695 -21.20 40.09 -23.84
N SER A 696 -22.12 39.41 -23.16
CA SER A 696 -23.57 39.52 -23.41
C SER A 696 -24.22 40.75 -22.77
N ARG A 697 -23.46 41.56 -22.01
CA ARG A 697 -24.01 42.74 -21.32
C ARG A 697 -24.35 43.85 -22.34
N PRO A 698 -25.47 44.59 -22.15
CA PRO A 698 -25.89 45.62 -23.11
C PRO A 698 -24.86 46.72 -23.40
N GLU A 699 -23.97 47.00 -22.43
CA GLU A 699 -22.93 48.03 -22.52
C GLU A 699 -21.67 47.56 -23.28
N GLY A 700 -21.59 46.28 -23.68
CA GLY A 700 -20.41 45.63 -24.27
C GLY A 700 -19.31 45.36 -23.24
N PRO A 701 -18.45 44.34 -23.39
CA PRO A 701 -17.57 43.81 -22.33
C PRO A 701 -16.61 44.85 -21.71
N PRO A 702 -16.23 44.71 -20.41
CA PRO A 702 -15.24 45.57 -19.79
C PRO A 702 -13.83 45.09 -20.15
N HIS A 703 -12.81 45.89 -19.81
CA HIS A 703 -11.48 45.34 -19.65
C HIS A 703 -11.46 44.47 -18.38
N LEU A 704 -11.30 43.16 -18.55
CA LEU A 704 -11.38 42.18 -17.47
C LEU A 704 -9.98 41.73 -17.06
N ARG A 705 -9.67 41.89 -15.78
CA ARG A 705 -8.47 41.34 -15.15
C ARG A 705 -8.86 40.27 -14.15
N ILE A 706 -8.21 39.12 -14.16
CA ILE A 706 -8.39 38.06 -13.16
C ILE A 706 -7.05 37.76 -12.51
N THR A 707 -6.97 37.89 -11.18
CA THR A 707 -5.85 37.39 -10.39
C THR A 707 -6.24 36.05 -9.79
N GLY A 708 -5.56 34.97 -10.18
CA GLY A 708 -5.78 33.64 -9.62
C GLY A 708 -4.69 33.26 -8.62
N VAL A 709 -5.09 32.90 -7.39
CA VAL A 709 -4.19 32.42 -6.34
C VAL A 709 -4.27 30.89 -6.26
N HIS A 710 -3.13 30.21 -6.33
CA HIS A 710 -3.05 28.76 -6.11
C HIS A 710 -1.62 28.36 -5.74
N HIS A 711 -1.43 27.23 -5.05
CA HIS A 711 -0.12 26.77 -4.59
C HIS A 711 0.68 26.02 -5.68
N HIS A 712 -0.02 25.48 -6.68
CA HIS A 712 0.58 24.84 -7.87
C HIS A 712 0.55 25.76 -9.08
N LYS A 713 1.73 25.98 -9.68
CA LYS A 713 1.89 26.79 -10.88
C LYS A 713 1.23 26.14 -12.09
N GLU A 714 1.31 24.82 -12.19
CA GLU A 714 0.77 24.05 -13.33
C GLU A 714 -0.74 24.28 -13.51
N VAL A 715 -1.46 24.39 -12.40
CA VAL A 715 -2.91 24.67 -12.39
C VAL A 715 -3.18 26.09 -12.90
N LEU A 716 -2.41 27.08 -12.45
CA LEU A 716 -2.55 28.47 -12.89
C LEU A 716 -2.18 28.67 -14.36
N ASP A 717 -1.15 27.97 -14.85
CA ASP A 717 -0.75 28.02 -16.25
C ASP A 717 -1.85 27.45 -17.17
N GLN A 718 -2.49 26.35 -16.78
CA GLN A 718 -3.65 25.78 -17.48
C GLN A 718 -4.85 26.73 -17.46
N MET A 719 -5.15 27.31 -16.30
CA MET A 719 -6.20 28.31 -16.13
C MET A 719 -5.99 29.51 -17.05
N ALA A 720 -4.78 30.07 -17.05
CA ALA A 720 -4.40 31.23 -17.86
C ALA A 720 -4.61 30.95 -19.34
N HIS A 721 -4.16 29.78 -19.82
CA HIS A 721 -4.32 29.36 -21.22
C HIS A 721 -5.79 29.31 -21.61
N ILE A 722 -6.62 28.57 -20.85
CA ILE A 722 -8.05 28.36 -21.17
C ILE A 722 -8.82 29.69 -21.18
N LEU A 723 -8.61 30.55 -20.17
CA LEU A 723 -9.33 31.82 -20.07
C LEU A 723 -8.90 32.83 -21.13
N THR A 724 -7.60 32.88 -21.46
CA THR A 724 -7.08 33.77 -22.51
C THR A 724 -7.63 33.38 -23.87
N GLU A 725 -7.65 32.08 -24.18
CA GLU A 725 -8.19 31.57 -25.44
C GLU A 725 -9.67 31.91 -25.61
N GLU A 726 -10.49 31.78 -24.55
CA GLU A 726 -11.91 32.14 -24.61
C GLU A 726 -12.12 33.65 -24.73
N ALA A 727 -11.34 34.46 -24.01
CA ALA A 727 -11.43 35.92 -24.11
C ALA A 727 -11.05 36.43 -25.50
N GLU A 728 -10.01 35.85 -26.13
CA GLU A 728 -9.61 36.16 -27.51
C GLU A 728 -10.71 35.81 -28.51
N LYS A 729 -11.39 34.65 -28.35
CA LYS A 729 -12.52 34.25 -29.21
C LYS A 729 -13.69 35.22 -29.14
N LEU A 730 -13.92 35.83 -27.97
CA LEU A 730 -15.03 36.74 -27.72
C LEU A 730 -14.63 38.23 -27.85
N ASP A 731 -13.40 38.51 -28.28
CA ASP A 731 -12.84 39.87 -28.43
C ASP A 731 -12.96 40.73 -27.15
N ILE A 732 -12.73 40.10 -26.00
CA ILE A 732 -12.74 40.77 -24.69
C ILE A 732 -11.32 41.20 -24.31
N PRO A 733 -11.08 42.48 -23.95
CA PRO A 733 -9.80 42.90 -23.41
C PRO A 733 -9.54 42.21 -22.06
N PHE A 734 -8.60 41.27 -22.04
CA PHE A 734 -8.41 40.36 -20.91
C PHE A 734 -6.96 40.31 -20.42
N GLN A 735 -6.78 40.21 -19.11
CA GLN A 735 -5.49 39.96 -18.47
C GLN A 735 -5.62 38.94 -17.33
N PHE A 736 -4.82 37.88 -17.38
CA PHE A 736 -4.67 36.95 -16.25
C PHE A 736 -3.37 37.24 -15.48
N ASN A 737 -3.44 37.27 -14.13
CA ASN A 737 -2.30 37.48 -13.24
C ASN A 737 -2.17 36.29 -12.26
N PRO A 738 -1.26 35.33 -12.50
CA PRO A 738 -1.08 34.18 -11.63
C PRO A 738 -0.27 34.54 -10.37
N VAL A 739 -0.77 34.14 -9.19
CA VAL A 739 -0.06 34.27 -7.91
C VAL A 739 0.16 32.88 -7.31
N VAL A 740 1.40 32.39 -7.41
CA VAL A 740 1.81 31.10 -6.86
C VAL A 740 2.09 31.25 -5.36
N SER A 741 1.10 31.00 -4.52
CA SER A 741 1.22 31.10 -3.06
C SER A 741 0.19 30.23 -2.37
N SER A 742 0.52 29.77 -1.15
CA SER A 742 -0.50 29.27 -0.24
C SER A 742 -1.29 30.46 0.32
N LEU A 743 -2.58 30.28 0.57
CA LEU A 743 -3.42 31.37 1.07
C LEU A 743 -2.96 31.90 2.44
N GLU A 744 -2.31 31.04 3.24
CA GLU A 744 -1.70 31.39 4.52
C GLU A 744 -0.46 32.29 4.40
N SER A 745 0.27 32.20 3.27
CA SER A 745 1.49 32.95 2.97
C SER A 745 1.27 34.09 1.97
N LEU A 746 0.02 34.34 1.57
CA LEU A 746 -0.32 35.33 0.57
C LEU A 746 0.00 36.74 1.07
N ASN A 747 0.84 37.47 0.33
CA ASN A 747 0.99 38.90 0.51
C ASN A 747 -0.02 39.63 -0.39
N ILE A 748 -0.83 40.50 0.21
CA ILE A 748 -1.87 41.27 -0.46
C ILE A 748 -1.32 42.12 -1.61
N ASP A 749 -0.08 42.61 -1.50
CA ASP A 749 0.55 43.41 -2.56
C ASP A 749 0.72 42.61 -3.87
N GLN A 750 0.85 41.28 -3.77
CA GLN A 750 0.98 40.39 -4.93
C GLN A 750 -0.32 40.29 -5.75
N LEU A 751 -1.45 40.68 -5.18
CA LEU A 751 -2.75 40.66 -5.88
C LEU A 751 -2.81 41.70 -7.00
N GLY A 752 -1.91 42.70 -6.95
CA GLY A 752 -1.66 43.65 -8.02
C GLY A 752 -2.85 44.56 -8.33
N VAL A 753 -3.64 44.93 -7.31
CA VAL A 753 -4.80 45.82 -7.46
C VAL A 753 -4.34 47.19 -7.95
N LYS A 754 -4.95 47.69 -9.03
CA LYS A 754 -4.63 49.00 -9.63
C LYS A 754 -5.72 50.02 -9.30
N THR A 755 -5.33 51.27 -9.10
CA THR A 755 -6.27 52.37 -8.87
C THR A 755 -7.17 52.58 -10.08
N GLY A 756 -8.48 52.71 -9.86
CA GLY A 756 -9.47 52.98 -10.90
C GLY A 756 -10.14 51.74 -11.49
N GLU A 757 -9.79 50.54 -11.03
CA GLU A 757 -10.49 49.29 -11.38
C GLU A 757 -11.55 48.95 -10.32
N ALA A 758 -12.70 48.42 -10.76
CA ALA A 758 -13.73 47.91 -9.87
C ALA A 758 -13.38 46.48 -9.44
N LEU A 759 -13.22 46.26 -8.13
CA LEU A 759 -12.69 45.02 -7.58
C LEU A 759 -13.80 44.08 -7.08
N ALA A 760 -13.75 42.82 -7.50
CA ALA A 760 -14.49 41.70 -6.91
C ALA A 760 -13.53 40.69 -6.27
N VAL A 761 -13.92 40.11 -5.14
CA VAL A 761 -13.20 39.01 -4.49
C VAL A 761 -14.11 37.79 -4.41
N SER A 762 -13.63 36.63 -4.84
CA SER A 762 -14.32 35.34 -4.77
C SER A 762 -13.56 34.40 -3.84
N SER A 763 -14.24 33.89 -2.82
CA SER A 763 -13.70 32.90 -1.90
C SER A 763 -14.59 31.66 -1.90
N VAL A 764 -14.10 30.56 -2.44
CA VAL A 764 -14.84 29.29 -2.55
C VAL A 764 -14.16 28.23 -1.69
N LEU A 765 -14.76 27.94 -0.53
CA LEU A 765 -14.31 26.93 0.45
C LEU A 765 -12.87 27.20 0.97
N GLN A 766 -12.56 28.46 1.30
CA GLN A 766 -11.20 28.86 1.69
C GLN A 766 -11.10 29.60 3.02
N LEU A 767 -12.16 30.25 3.49
CA LEU A 767 -12.08 31.09 4.69
C LEU A 767 -11.94 30.26 5.95
N HIS A 768 -12.56 29.08 6.03
CA HIS A 768 -12.47 28.22 7.21
C HIS A 768 -11.02 27.81 7.55
N ASN A 769 -10.12 27.76 6.55
CA ASN A 769 -8.70 27.45 6.76
C ASN A 769 -8.00 28.45 7.69
N PHE A 770 -8.46 29.70 7.74
CA PHE A 770 -7.92 30.73 8.64
C PHE A 770 -8.44 30.65 10.07
N LEU A 771 -9.39 29.76 10.35
CA LEU A 771 -9.85 29.48 11.71
C LEU A 771 -8.86 28.58 12.48
N ALA A 772 -7.86 28.00 11.80
CA ALA A 772 -6.76 27.31 12.45
C ALA A 772 -5.90 28.32 13.25
N SER A 773 -5.98 28.22 14.58
CA SER A 773 -5.42 29.20 15.52
C SER A 773 -3.89 29.17 15.61
N ASP A 774 -3.27 30.35 15.77
CA ASP A 774 -1.88 30.51 16.25
C ASP A 774 -1.77 30.36 17.79
N GLU A 775 -2.86 30.13 18.52
CA GLU A 775 -2.86 30.08 20.00
C GLU A 775 -1.95 28.99 20.59
N ASP A 776 -1.58 27.97 19.80
CA ASP A 776 -0.59 26.97 20.20
C ASP A 776 0.86 27.49 20.18
N ILE A 777 1.16 28.55 19.41
CA ILE A 777 2.46 29.25 19.47
C ILE A 777 2.58 30.00 20.80
N LEU A 778 1.49 30.59 21.29
CA LEU A 778 1.43 31.26 22.59
C LEU A 778 1.48 30.27 23.76
N ARG A 779 0.83 29.10 23.64
CA ARG A 779 0.98 27.99 24.61
C ARG A 779 2.40 27.41 24.64
N LYS A 780 3.07 27.26 23.48
CA LYS A 780 4.49 26.85 23.42
C LYS A 780 5.46 27.89 23.99
N ASN A 781 5.07 29.17 24.02
CA ASN A 781 5.87 30.27 24.58
C ASN A 781 5.58 30.55 26.08
N GLY A 782 4.84 29.68 26.78
CA GLY A 782 4.79 29.67 28.25
C GLY A 782 3.74 30.58 28.91
N TYR A 783 2.80 31.18 28.16
CA TYR A 783 1.71 31.95 28.78
C TYR A 783 0.53 31.03 29.10
N SER A 784 0.41 30.64 30.37
CA SER A 784 -0.77 29.95 30.89
C SER A 784 -1.87 30.96 31.18
N LEU A 785 -2.99 30.91 30.45
CA LEU A 785 -4.24 31.52 30.89
C LEU A 785 -4.90 30.56 31.88
N SER A 786 -4.84 30.92 33.16
CA SER A 786 -5.52 30.22 34.25
C SER A 786 -7.04 30.35 34.13
N GLY A 787 -7.69 29.26 34.54
CA GLY A 787 -9.12 28.99 34.61
C GLY A 787 -10.12 30.11 34.90
N ASP A 788 -11.35 29.79 34.47
CA ASP A 788 -12.64 30.28 34.96
C ASP A 788 -13.12 31.64 34.48
N SER A 789 -13.31 31.81 33.16
CA SER A 789 -14.28 32.78 32.55
C SER A 789 -14.53 32.57 31.05
N ALA A 790 -14.47 31.33 30.53
CA ALA A 790 -14.54 31.07 29.08
C ALA A 790 -15.97 30.95 28.49
N SER A 791 -17.02 31.32 29.23
CA SER A 791 -18.41 31.20 28.75
C SER A 791 -19.08 32.52 28.35
N SER A 792 -18.38 33.67 28.38
CA SER A 792 -18.98 34.95 27.95
C SER A 792 -17.95 36.07 27.70
N LEU A 793 -17.04 35.91 26.74
CA LEU A 793 -16.20 37.00 26.25
C LEU A 793 -16.15 37.04 24.72
N PRO A 794 -16.00 38.23 24.10
CA PRO A 794 -16.24 38.45 22.67
C PRO A 794 -15.21 37.70 21.82
N LEU A 795 -15.61 37.26 20.61
CA LEU A 795 -14.70 36.74 19.59
C LEU A 795 -13.43 37.60 19.55
N PRO A 796 -12.22 37.03 19.72
CA PRO A 796 -11.01 37.84 19.72
C PRO A 796 -10.87 38.52 18.35
N ASN A 797 -10.92 39.85 18.35
CA ASN A 797 -10.82 40.69 17.16
C ASN A 797 -9.42 40.67 16.49
N SER A 798 -8.55 39.72 16.88
CA SER A 798 -7.14 39.61 16.46
C SER A 798 -6.77 38.26 15.82
N GLY A 799 -7.75 37.41 15.50
CA GLY A 799 -7.51 36.12 14.84
C GLY A 799 -6.95 36.25 13.42
N ARG A 800 -6.32 35.18 12.90
CA ARG A 800 -5.81 35.12 11.50
C ARG A 800 -6.89 35.49 10.49
N ILE A 801 -8.11 34.98 10.67
CA ILE A 801 -9.27 35.31 9.83
C ILE A 801 -9.61 36.81 9.87
N SER A 802 -9.63 37.45 11.05
CA SER A 802 -9.94 38.89 11.17
C SER A 802 -8.89 39.73 10.45
N ARG A 803 -7.59 39.37 10.58
CA ARG A 803 -6.51 40.02 9.82
C ARG A 803 -6.69 39.87 8.32
N PHE A 804 -7.03 38.67 7.86
CA PHE A 804 -7.25 38.41 6.44
C PHE A 804 -8.45 39.19 5.90
N LEU A 805 -9.59 39.17 6.58
CA LEU A 805 -10.79 39.92 6.19
C LEU A 805 -10.54 41.44 6.20
N ASN A 806 -9.84 41.97 7.21
CA ASN A 806 -9.46 43.39 7.23
C ASN A 806 -8.51 43.74 6.07
N ALA A 807 -7.62 42.84 5.70
CA ALA A 807 -6.73 43.02 4.56
C ALA A 807 -7.51 43.02 3.23
N MET A 808 -8.49 42.13 3.07
CA MET A 808 -9.43 42.17 1.94
C MET A 808 -10.27 43.45 1.93
N TRP A 809 -10.75 43.89 3.10
CA TRP A 809 -11.50 45.14 3.24
C TRP A 809 -10.65 46.36 2.83
N SER A 810 -9.35 46.35 3.16
CA SER A 810 -8.43 47.44 2.79
C SER A 810 -8.26 47.63 1.28
N LEU A 811 -8.53 46.59 0.48
CA LEU A 811 -8.57 46.67 -0.99
C LEU A 811 -9.83 47.38 -1.52
N SER A 812 -10.80 47.70 -0.64
CA SER A 812 -12.08 48.32 -0.97
C SER A 812 -12.86 47.60 -2.09
N PRO A 813 -13.03 46.25 -2.04
CA PRO A 813 -13.80 45.55 -3.06
C PRO A 813 -15.24 46.05 -3.12
N LYS A 814 -15.73 46.21 -4.35
CA LYS A 814 -17.13 46.56 -4.63
C LYS A 814 -18.06 45.42 -4.20
N ILE A 815 -17.59 44.19 -4.38
CA ILE A 815 -18.26 42.98 -3.87
C ILE A 815 -17.23 41.91 -3.47
N MET A 816 -17.51 41.20 -2.39
CA MET A 816 -16.86 39.97 -2.00
C MET A 816 -17.94 38.88 -1.90
N VAL A 817 -17.77 37.79 -2.64
CA VAL A 817 -18.68 36.64 -2.58
C VAL A 817 -17.97 35.48 -1.90
N VAL A 818 -18.65 34.87 -0.94
CA VAL A 818 -18.13 33.80 -0.10
C VAL A 818 -19.03 32.59 -0.22
N THR A 819 -18.45 31.48 -0.64
CA THR A 819 -19.04 30.14 -0.59
C THR A 819 -18.33 29.31 0.46
N GLU A 820 -19.06 28.79 1.43
CA GLU A 820 -18.51 28.02 2.57
C GLU A 820 -19.39 26.82 2.92
N GLN A 821 -18.80 25.78 3.51
CA GLN A 821 -19.54 24.66 4.09
C GLN A 821 -20.45 25.18 5.22
N ASP A 822 -21.72 24.77 5.23
CA ASP A 822 -22.72 25.24 6.21
C ASP A 822 -23.03 24.14 7.24
N SER A 823 -22.04 23.85 8.10
CA SER A 823 -22.14 22.85 9.16
C SER A 823 -21.15 23.17 10.29
N ASP A 824 -21.53 22.89 11.55
CA ASP A 824 -20.68 23.20 12.72
C ASP A 824 -19.68 22.08 13.01
N HIS A 825 -18.68 21.90 12.14
CA HIS A 825 -17.60 20.92 12.33
C HIS A 825 -16.46 21.45 13.21
N ASN A 826 -16.53 22.72 13.65
CA ASN A 826 -15.51 23.35 14.49
C ASN A 826 -15.79 23.23 16.00
N GLY A 827 -16.62 22.27 16.42
CA GLY A 827 -16.89 21.96 17.83
C GLY A 827 -15.63 21.78 18.69
N SER A 828 -15.76 22.12 19.96
CA SER A 828 -14.65 22.12 20.92
C SER A 828 -14.20 20.70 21.27
N THR A 829 -15.17 19.78 21.44
CA THR A 829 -14.92 18.39 21.79
C THR A 829 -14.94 17.48 20.56
N LEU A 830 -14.27 16.31 20.66
CA LEU A 830 -14.32 15.29 19.62
C LEU A 830 -15.76 14.84 19.33
N MET A 831 -16.59 14.71 20.37
CA MET A 831 -17.95 14.20 20.25
C MET A 831 -18.87 15.17 19.50
N GLU A 832 -18.78 16.47 19.80
CA GLU A 832 -19.52 17.53 19.08
C GLU A 832 -19.22 17.47 17.58
N ARG A 833 -17.93 17.42 17.24
CA ARG A 833 -17.49 17.34 15.84
C ARG A 833 -17.91 16.06 15.16
N LEU A 834 -17.78 14.92 15.84
CA LEU A 834 -18.16 13.61 15.30
C LEU A 834 -19.66 13.56 14.96
N LEU A 835 -20.52 14.00 15.88
CA LEU A 835 -21.96 13.96 15.68
C LEU A 835 -22.37 14.80 14.47
N GLU A 836 -21.96 16.08 14.43
CA GLU A 836 -22.35 16.96 13.32
C GLU A 836 -21.76 16.52 11.98
N SER A 837 -20.49 16.10 11.96
CA SER A 837 -19.87 15.60 10.71
C SER A 837 -20.54 14.31 10.22
N LEU A 838 -20.95 13.39 11.10
CA LEU A 838 -21.70 12.20 10.70
C LEU A 838 -22.99 12.57 9.96
N TYR A 839 -23.76 13.54 10.45
CA TYR A 839 -24.98 13.99 9.77
C TYR A 839 -24.68 14.60 8.40
N THR A 840 -23.66 15.45 8.29
CA THR A 840 -23.30 16.12 7.04
C THR A 840 -22.79 15.15 5.99
N TYR A 841 -21.83 14.28 6.35
CA TYR A 841 -21.25 13.34 5.40
C TYR A 841 -22.20 12.18 5.08
N ALA A 842 -23.10 11.78 5.98
CA ALA A 842 -24.17 10.84 5.61
C ALA A 842 -25.02 11.40 4.46
N ALA A 843 -25.42 12.67 4.53
CA ALA A 843 -26.16 13.32 3.45
C ALA A 843 -25.36 13.37 2.13
N LEU A 844 -24.07 13.73 2.18
CA LEU A 844 -23.20 13.74 0.99
C LEU A 844 -23.02 12.34 0.37
N PHE A 845 -22.89 11.31 1.19
CA PHE A 845 -22.79 9.93 0.73
C PHE A 845 -24.11 9.38 0.18
N ASP A 846 -25.24 9.84 0.70
CA ASP A 846 -26.57 9.53 0.18
C ASP A 846 -26.82 10.18 -1.18
N CYS A 847 -26.30 11.40 -1.42
CA CYS A 847 -26.31 12.02 -2.76
C CYS A 847 -25.69 11.09 -3.82
N LEU A 848 -24.56 10.47 -3.49
CA LEU A 848 -23.86 9.53 -4.38
C LEU A 848 -24.59 8.19 -4.48
N GLU A 849 -25.14 7.69 -3.37
CA GLU A 849 -25.90 6.45 -3.35
C GLU A 849 -27.13 6.51 -4.27
N ALA A 850 -27.81 7.65 -4.30
CA ALA A 850 -29.01 7.84 -5.12
C ALA A 850 -28.74 7.86 -6.63
N LYS A 851 -27.50 8.12 -7.07
CA LYS A 851 -27.21 8.53 -8.47
C LYS A 851 -26.12 7.73 -9.15
N VAL A 852 -25.14 7.23 -8.39
CA VAL A 852 -23.91 6.69 -8.95
C VAL A 852 -23.74 5.24 -8.51
N PRO A 853 -23.49 4.28 -9.42
CA PRO A 853 -23.28 2.89 -9.03
C PRO A 853 -22.16 2.72 -8.00
N ARG A 854 -22.32 1.79 -7.05
CA ARG A 854 -21.31 1.52 -6.00
C ARG A 854 -19.96 1.05 -6.56
N THR A 855 -19.97 0.43 -7.75
CA THR A 855 -18.76 -0.07 -8.44
C THR A 855 -18.00 1.03 -9.20
N CYS A 856 -18.53 2.25 -9.28
CA CYS A 856 -17.91 3.36 -9.98
C CYS A 856 -16.62 3.80 -9.27
N GLN A 857 -15.49 3.77 -9.98
CA GLN A 857 -14.20 4.18 -9.41
C GLN A 857 -14.15 5.70 -9.13
N ASP A 858 -14.80 6.52 -9.95
CA ASP A 858 -14.80 7.98 -9.78
C ASP A 858 -15.54 8.40 -8.50
N ARG A 859 -16.69 7.78 -8.22
CA ARG A 859 -17.39 7.90 -6.93
C ARG A 859 -16.46 7.64 -5.75
N SER A 860 -15.69 6.58 -5.88
CA SER A 860 -14.81 6.11 -4.81
C SER A 860 -13.61 7.01 -4.58
N LYS A 861 -13.09 7.61 -5.67
CA LYS A 861 -12.05 8.64 -5.59
C LYS A 861 -12.58 9.87 -4.84
N VAL A 862 -13.79 10.36 -5.15
CA VAL A 862 -14.38 11.49 -4.42
C VAL A 862 -14.61 11.14 -2.94
N GLU A 863 -15.19 9.97 -2.65
CA GLU A 863 -15.44 9.54 -1.27
C GLU A 863 -14.15 9.41 -0.46
N LYS A 864 -13.07 8.91 -1.06
CA LYS A 864 -11.79 8.71 -0.36
C LYS A 864 -10.92 9.95 -0.30
N MET A 865 -10.67 10.58 -1.45
CA MET A 865 -9.67 11.63 -1.62
C MET A 865 -10.23 13.04 -1.37
N PHE A 866 -11.56 13.18 -1.32
CA PHE A 866 -12.22 14.43 -0.95
C PHE A 866 -12.88 14.30 0.43
N PHE A 867 -13.99 13.58 0.54
CA PHE A 867 -14.73 13.47 1.81
C PHE A 867 -13.95 12.76 2.91
N GLY A 868 -13.26 11.66 2.57
CA GLY A 868 -12.45 10.89 3.52
C GLY A 868 -11.32 11.71 4.14
N GLU A 869 -10.64 12.54 3.34
CA GLU A 869 -9.59 13.45 3.83
C GLU A 869 -10.17 14.58 4.70
N GLU A 870 -11.34 15.14 4.34
CA GLU A 870 -12.01 16.12 5.21
C GLU A 870 -12.43 15.49 6.55
N ILE A 871 -13.09 14.32 6.54
CA ILE A 871 -13.48 13.56 7.74
C ILE A 871 -12.25 13.28 8.61
N LYS A 872 -11.15 12.81 7.99
CA LYS A 872 -9.89 12.53 8.69
C LYS A 872 -9.32 13.80 9.31
N ASN A 873 -9.36 14.94 8.62
CA ASN A 873 -8.89 16.20 9.19
C ASN A 873 -9.74 16.64 10.39
N ILE A 874 -11.06 16.61 10.28
CA ILE A 874 -12.02 17.01 11.35
C ILE A 874 -11.84 16.17 12.62
N ILE A 875 -11.67 14.85 12.45
CA ILE A 875 -11.69 13.87 13.54
C ILE A 875 -10.29 13.61 14.09
N ALA A 876 -9.29 13.40 13.23
CA ALA A 876 -7.95 12.98 13.63
C ALA A 876 -7.01 14.14 14.00
N CYS A 877 -7.20 15.33 13.41
CA CYS A 877 -6.32 16.48 13.66
C CYS A 877 -6.83 17.38 14.80
N GLU A 878 -5.89 18.13 15.39
CA GLU A 878 -6.14 19.19 16.36
C GLU A 878 -5.21 20.38 16.10
N GLY A 879 -5.44 21.49 16.80
CA GLY A 879 -4.57 22.67 16.70
C GLY A 879 -4.47 23.21 15.26
N SER A 880 -3.26 23.60 14.85
CA SER A 880 -2.99 24.11 13.50
C SER A 880 -3.01 23.05 12.39
N GLU A 881 -2.93 21.75 12.73
CA GLU A 881 -3.05 20.66 11.75
C GLU A 881 -4.49 20.47 11.27
N ARG A 882 -5.48 20.88 12.09
CA ARG A 882 -6.90 20.82 11.74
C ARG A 882 -7.30 22.08 10.96
N ARG A 883 -7.52 21.91 9.66
CA ARG A 883 -7.86 22.95 8.69
C ARG A 883 -9.36 23.00 8.39
N GLU A 884 -10.00 21.85 8.30
CA GLU A 884 -11.45 21.70 8.05
C GLU A 884 -12.26 22.12 9.29
N ARG A 885 -12.45 23.44 9.42
CA ARG A 885 -13.07 24.09 10.57
C ARG A 885 -14.39 24.75 10.17
N HIS A 886 -15.26 23.97 9.53
CA HIS A 886 -16.53 24.48 9.04
C HIS A 886 -17.38 25.06 10.18
N GLU A 887 -17.98 26.21 9.89
CA GLU A 887 -18.90 26.92 10.78
C GLU A 887 -20.15 27.28 9.97
N LYS A 888 -21.29 27.39 10.65
CA LYS A 888 -22.55 27.78 10.00
C LYS A 888 -22.52 29.20 9.44
N LEU A 889 -23.39 29.45 8.45
CA LEU A 889 -23.58 30.78 7.83
C LEU A 889 -23.76 31.91 8.86
N GLU A 890 -24.45 31.66 9.97
CA GLU A 890 -24.65 32.67 11.03
C GLU A 890 -23.32 33.16 11.63
N LYS A 891 -22.39 32.26 11.95
CA LYS A 891 -21.06 32.61 12.50
C LYS A 891 -20.24 33.36 11.45
N TRP A 892 -20.27 32.91 10.19
CA TRP A 892 -19.60 33.59 9.09
C TRP A 892 -20.13 35.01 8.88
N SER A 893 -21.44 35.17 8.92
CA SER A 893 -22.10 36.47 8.76
C SER A 893 -21.64 37.45 9.82
N GLN A 894 -21.56 37.02 11.09
CA GLN A 894 -21.05 37.86 12.18
C GLN A 894 -19.57 38.23 11.99
N ARG A 895 -18.71 37.28 11.59
CA ARG A 895 -17.27 37.53 11.38
C ARG A 895 -17.02 38.52 10.25
N ILE A 896 -17.73 38.36 9.13
CA ILE A 896 -17.59 39.22 7.95
C ILE A 896 -18.17 40.60 8.24
N ASP A 897 -19.30 40.68 8.96
CA ASP A 897 -19.86 41.94 9.46
C ASP A 897 -18.86 42.73 10.32
N LEU A 898 -18.29 42.07 11.33
CA LEU A 898 -17.32 42.69 12.24
C LEU A 898 -16.04 43.19 11.55
N ALA A 899 -15.68 42.63 10.40
CA ALA A 899 -14.57 43.09 9.57
C ALA A 899 -14.92 44.31 8.68
N GLY A 900 -16.14 44.87 8.82
CA GLY A 900 -16.56 46.07 8.11
C GLY A 900 -17.29 45.80 6.78
N PHE A 901 -17.77 44.59 6.53
CA PHE A 901 -18.55 44.27 5.34
C PHE A 901 -20.06 44.27 5.62
N GLY A 902 -20.87 44.85 4.74
CA GLY A 902 -22.33 44.77 4.75
C GLY A 902 -22.84 43.68 3.82
N ASN A 903 -23.82 42.90 4.27
CA ASN A 903 -24.48 41.90 3.44
C ASN A 903 -25.17 42.55 2.22
N VAL A 904 -25.07 41.88 1.07
CA VAL A 904 -25.76 42.19 -0.17
C VAL A 904 -26.67 41.00 -0.48
N PRO A 905 -28.00 41.16 -0.41
CA PRO A 905 -28.91 40.07 -0.73
C PRO A 905 -28.70 39.60 -2.18
N LEU A 906 -28.58 38.29 -2.37
CA LEU A 906 -28.51 37.68 -3.71
C LEU A 906 -29.83 37.95 -4.46
N SER A 907 -29.74 38.28 -5.75
CA SER A 907 -30.94 38.64 -6.49
C SER A 907 -31.90 37.47 -6.65
N TYR A 908 -33.21 37.77 -6.63
CA TYR A 908 -34.25 36.77 -6.82
C TYR A 908 -34.07 35.98 -8.13
N PHE A 909 -33.60 36.65 -9.19
CA PHE A 909 -33.34 36.01 -10.48
C PHE A 909 -32.16 35.03 -10.41
N ALA A 910 -31.08 35.40 -9.71
CA ALA A 910 -29.95 34.49 -9.46
C ALA A 910 -30.42 33.23 -8.72
N MET A 911 -31.19 33.41 -7.65
CA MET A 911 -31.76 32.32 -6.86
C MET A 911 -32.69 31.43 -7.69
N LEU A 912 -33.51 32.03 -8.55
CA LEU A 912 -34.39 31.29 -9.45
C LEU A 912 -33.61 30.47 -10.48
N GLN A 913 -32.53 31.03 -11.06
CA GLN A 913 -31.64 30.30 -11.96
C GLN A 913 -30.93 29.14 -11.24
N GLY A 914 -30.43 29.35 -10.02
CA GLY A 914 -29.87 28.29 -9.19
C GLY A 914 -30.87 27.16 -8.93
N ARG A 915 -32.13 27.49 -8.60
CA ARG A 915 -33.19 26.48 -8.42
C ARG A 915 -33.51 25.74 -9.71
N ARG A 916 -33.53 26.42 -10.87
CA ARG A 916 -33.70 25.78 -12.18
C ARG A 916 -32.55 24.86 -12.54
N LEU A 917 -31.32 25.22 -12.19
CA LEU A 917 -30.15 24.35 -12.37
C LEU A 917 -30.33 23.04 -11.60
N LEU A 918 -30.86 23.10 -10.37
CA LEU A 918 -31.17 21.89 -9.57
C LEU A 918 -32.36 21.07 -10.08
N GLN A 919 -33.22 21.65 -10.92
CA GLN A 919 -34.27 20.90 -11.65
C GLN A 919 -33.72 20.17 -12.88
N GLY A 920 -32.44 20.37 -13.21
CA GLY A 920 -31.76 19.64 -14.27
C GLY A 920 -31.61 18.15 -13.97
N TYR A 921 -31.34 17.37 -15.02
CA TYR A 921 -31.18 15.92 -14.91
C TYR A 921 -30.09 15.54 -13.89
N GLY A 922 -30.45 14.70 -12.92
CA GLY A 922 -29.49 14.17 -11.94
C GLY A 922 -29.27 15.03 -10.70
N PHE A 923 -30.05 16.11 -10.47
CA PHE A 923 -29.97 16.92 -9.24
C PHE A 923 -31.19 16.82 -8.32
N ASP A 924 -32.06 15.84 -8.55
CA ASP A 924 -33.17 15.52 -7.65
C ASP A 924 -32.69 15.30 -6.22
N GLY A 925 -33.42 15.86 -5.25
CA GLY A 925 -33.11 15.87 -3.82
C GLY A 925 -32.36 17.11 -3.33
N TYR A 926 -31.73 17.90 -4.21
CA TYR A 926 -31.13 19.18 -3.82
C TYR A 926 -32.16 20.32 -3.79
N MET A 927 -31.98 21.27 -2.87
CA MET A 927 -32.77 22.49 -2.80
C MET A 927 -31.94 23.70 -2.36
N ILE A 928 -32.39 24.91 -2.69
CA ILE A 928 -31.79 26.16 -2.24
C ILE A 928 -32.79 26.89 -1.33
N LYS A 929 -32.42 27.04 -0.06
CA LYS A 929 -33.12 27.88 0.92
C LYS A 929 -32.50 29.27 0.92
N GLU A 930 -33.30 30.29 1.21
CA GLU A 930 -32.82 31.66 1.40
C GLU A 930 -32.78 31.96 2.90
N GLU A 931 -31.63 32.41 3.39
CA GLU A 931 -31.43 32.80 4.79
C GLU A 931 -30.80 34.18 4.84
N SER A 932 -31.56 35.19 5.27
CA SER A 932 -31.10 36.59 5.41
C SER A 932 -30.43 37.16 4.14
N GLY A 933 -30.98 36.86 2.95
CA GLY A 933 -30.42 37.29 1.66
C GLY A 933 -29.26 36.45 1.12
N CYS A 934 -28.86 35.40 1.84
CA CYS A 934 -27.87 34.41 1.41
C CYS A 934 -28.55 33.13 0.91
N ALA A 935 -27.84 32.34 0.10
CA ALA A 935 -28.30 31.04 -0.36
C ALA A 935 -27.73 29.92 0.51
N VAL A 936 -28.55 28.94 0.87
CA VAL A 936 -28.13 27.70 1.52
C VAL A 936 -28.54 26.53 0.65
N ILE A 937 -27.55 25.80 0.15
CA ILE A 937 -27.71 24.59 -0.65
C ILE A 937 -27.86 23.40 0.30
N CYS A 938 -28.99 22.71 0.20
CA CYS A 938 -29.33 21.56 1.03
C CYS A 938 -29.46 20.30 0.19
N TRP A 939 -29.17 19.15 0.80
CA TRP A 939 -29.66 17.84 0.34
C TRP A 939 -30.81 17.42 1.24
N GLN A 940 -31.99 17.21 0.65
CA GLN A 940 -33.24 17.14 1.40
C GLN A 940 -33.31 18.36 2.34
N ASP A 941 -33.55 18.15 3.64
CA ASP A 941 -33.57 19.21 4.64
C ASP A 941 -32.22 19.53 5.28
N ARG A 942 -31.14 18.77 4.99
CA ARG A 942 -29.82 19.00 5.60
C ARG A 942 -29.06 20.10 4.84
N PRO A 943 -28.72 21.23 5.50
CA PRO A 943 -27.80 22.23 4.93
C PRO A 943 -26.43 21.62 4.67
N LEU A 944 -25.81 21.98 3.54
CA LEU A 944 -24.49 21.51 3.16
C LEU A 944 -23.52 22.67 2.91
N TYR A 945 -23.94 23.66 2.11
CA TYR A 945 -23.10 24.79 1.72
C TYR A 945 -23.91 26.07 1.68
N SER A 946 -23.26 27.21 1.92
CA SER A 946 -23.85 28.54 1.84
C SER A 946 -23.11 29.41 0.83
N VAL A 947 -23.82 30.34 0.19
CA VAL A 947 -23.28 31.36 -0.70
C VAL A 947 -23.81 32.71 -0.25
N SER A 948 -22.91 33.66 0.00
CA SER A 948 -23.23 34.98 0.54
C SER A 948 -22.44 36.08 -0.16
N ALA A 949 -23.06 37.24 -0.38
CA ALA A 949 -22.44 38.39 -1.02
C ALA A 949 -22.32 39.56 -0.05
N TRP A 950 -21.22 40.30 -0.15
CA TRP A 950 -20.79 41.31 0.81
C TRP A 950 -20.18 42.52 0.11
N ARG A 951 -20.42 43.73 0.63
CA ARG A 951 -19.78 44.97 0.15
C ARG A 951 -19.08 45.67 1.31
N CYS A 952 -18.05 46.47 1.05
CA CYS A 952 -17.44 47.28 2.11
C CYS A 952 -18.47 48.29 2.66
N ARG A 953 -18.69 48.30 3.98
CA ARG A 953 -19.37 49.42 4.65
C ARG A 953 -18.41 50.61 4.68
N LYS A 954 -18.97 51.79 4.42
CA LYS A 954 -18.27 53.05 4.61
C LYS A 954 -18.18 53.41 6.08
#